data_AF-A0A923QKB9-F1
#
_entry.id   AF-A0A923QKB9-F1
#
_cell.length_a   1.000
_cell.length_b   1.000
_cell.length_c   1.000
_cell.angle_alpha   90.00
_cell.angle_beta   90.00
_cell.angle_gamma   90.00
#
_symmetry.space_group_name_H-M   'P 1'
#
loop_
_entity.id
_entity.type
_entity.pdbx_description
1 polymer ?
#
loop_
_entity_poly.entity_id
_entity_poly.type
_entity_poly.pdbx_seq_one_letter_code
_entity_poly.pdbx_strand_id
1 'polypeptide(L)'
;MQQLNLRDKRLITLVIKVTSVFLLVMVIIFFSLRGYLLNKAIEKVQTRLATNYATRLTVQQAGFSGLATVNLKGLEIIPEGKDTLFKASEFSLSIKFWYALIADIRVENINLDNGYLQLVKRGGLNNFDQFYKKQGDSNLVNVEPGEANEKTNYAKVVYKLIVSILNKVPNRVSVHSFALKGVDEDNYCNFNVQQLLFDQGKVNSVILVQSNELTQQWQLSGIANPSDRKADITFSRVDTGKVIIPYLLEKFHIKAGFNSVRMQLNNISFNKDELRIDGLASIQSFMVNHPKISKKDVIIDKAEFTYACKIGGNYISLDSSSAFVFNDVVLHPFIRFQNAPDTIYYLSVRTENTEAQKFISALPEGLFSHVKGMEASGKFTYRLDFVYNENKPDDMIFESVLIKDQFKIIKYGEANLAKLNGEFSYVPMENGHAMRAVIVGADNPNYTPLADISPYLKRAVLTTEDPSFYWHRGFVTEAFRQSIVKNIRTGKFKRGASTLSMQLVKNVFLTREKTMARKLEEILLVYILENNNLCSKDRMFEVYLNIIEWGPNVYGVGEASRFYFEKKPFDLTLSESLFLATIIPAPKHFMWRFNNEGNPKPYLERTYRFLSNLMIARNVILAEDTLGLTHEIQIKGAARKFIIKNDSLVNDTLIDKEFELIQHPDDMEE
;
A
#
# COMPACT_ATOMS: atom_id res chain seq x y z
N MET A 1 47.17 -51.48 12.98
CA MET A 1 47.86 -50.24 13.39
C MET A 1 49.28 -50.62 13.82
N GLN A 2 50.29 -50.06 13.16
CA GLN A 2 51.71 -50.30 13.47
C GLN A 2 52.00 -50.04 14.96
N GLN A 3 52.72 -50.94 15.63
CA GLN A 3 53.20 -50.74 17.00
C GLN A 3 54.12 -49.51 17.02
N LEU A 4 53.66 -48.39 17.59
CA LEU A 4 54.49 -47.21 17.81
C LEU A 4 55.74 -47.58 18.61
N ASN A 5 56.90 -47.18 18.09
CA ASN A 5 58.21 -47.41 18.68
C ASN A 5 58.31 -46.71 20.06
N LEU A 6 59.09 -47.24 21.00
CA LEU A 6 59.25 -46.69 22.37
C LEU A 6 59.69 -45.21 22.37
N ARG A 7 60.42 -44.80 21.32
CA ARG A 7 60.87 -43.42 21.08
C ARG A 7 59.72 -42.49 20.70
N ASP A 8 58.78 -42.97 19.88
CA ASP A 8 57.60 -42.21 19.45
C ASP A 8 56.60 -42.02 20.60
N LYS A 9 56.44 -43.02 21.47
CA LYS A 9 55.62 -42.88 22.70
C LYS A 9 56.17 -41.82 23.64
N ARG A 10 57.50 -41.74 23.81
CA ARG A 10 58.18 -40.69 24.60
C ARG A 10 58.06 -39.31 23.95
N LEU A 11 58.18 -39.23 22.63
CA LEU A 11 58.00 -37.98 21.89
C LEU A 11 56.55 -37.47 22.02
N ILE A 12 55.56 -38.34 21.87
CA ILE A 12 54.14 -38.00 22.05
C ILE A 12 53.85 -37.55 23.48
N THR A 13 54.38 -38.23 24.50
CA THR A 13 54.20 -37.79 25.90
C THR A 13 54.90 -36.47 26.19
N LEU A 14 56.07 -36.22 25.59
CA LEU A 14 56.77 -34.93 25.68
C LEU A 14 55.95 -33.82 25.02
N VAL A 15 55.44 -34.05 23.80
CA VAL A 15 54.59 -33.10 23.07
C VAL A 15 53.32 -32.80 23.86
N ILE A 16 52.65 -33.80 24.41
CA ILE A 16 51.47 -33.61 25.27
C ILE A 16 51.84 -32.76 26.50
N LYS A 17 52.91 -33.10 27.23
CA LYS A 17 53.35 -32.33 28.41
C LYS A 17 53.68 -30.88 28.06
N VAL A 18 54.45 -30.65 27.00
CA VAL A 18 54.82 -29.30 26.55
C VAL A 18 53.59 -28.51 26.12
N THR A 19 52.66 -29.14 25.37
CA THR A 19 51.42 -28.50 24.94
C THR A 19 50.50 -28.19 26.13
N SER A 20 50.40 -29.09 27.11
CA SER A 20 49.63 -28.86 28.34
C SER A 20 50.22 -27.74 29.19
N VAL A 21 51.54 -27.67 29.33
CA VAL A 21 52.23 -26.58 30.04
C VAL A 21 52.02 -25.26 29.30
N PHE A 22 52.17 -25.25 27.98
CA PHE A 22 51.92 -24.07 27.16
C PHE A 22 50.47 -23.59 27.27
N LEU A 23 49.50 -24.50 27.23
CA LEU A 23 48.08 -24.19 27.42
C LEU A 23 47.82 -23.62 28.82
N LEU A 24 48.41 -24.21 29.86
CA LEU A 24 48.31 -23.71 31.24
C LEU A 24 48.85 -22.28 31.36
N VAL A 25 50.01 -22.01 30.75
CA VAL A 25 50.62 -20.68 30.73
C VAL A 25 49.74 -19.68 29.98
N MET A 26 49.20 -20.05 28.80
CA MET A 26 48.25 -19.23 28.06
C MET A 26 47.00 -18.90 28.87
N VAL A 27 46.45 -19.87 29.61
CA VAL A 27 45.32 -19.67 30.52
C VAL A 27 45.70 -18.69 31.62
N ILE A 28 46.84 -18.87 32.31
CA ILE A 28 47.30 -17.97 33.37
C ILE A 28 47.48 -16.54 32.85
N ILE A 29 48.13 -16.38 31.69
CA ILE A 29 48.32 -15.07 31.04
C ILE A 29 46.96 -14.43 30.72
N PHE A 30 46.03 -15.18 30.15
CA PHE A 30 44.68 -14.69 29.86
C PHE A 30 43.96 -14.22 31.12
N PHE A 31 43.98 -15.00 32.21
CA PHE A 31 43.35 -14.61 33.48
C PHE A 31 43.98 -13.37 34.10
N SER A 32 45.30 -13.21 33.96
CA SER A 32 46.02 -12.04 34.44
C SER A 32 45.71 -10.77 33.62
N LEU A 33 45.56 -10.90 32.29
CA LEU A 33 45.40 -9.76 31.37
C LEU A 33 43.95 -9.44 30.99
N ARG A 34 42.98 -10.34 31.19
CA ARG A 34 41.60 -10.19 30.70
C ARG A 34 40.92 -8.89 31.14
N GLY A 35 41.17 -8.43 32.37
CA GLY A 35 40.60 -7.17 32.87
C GLY A 35 41.14 -5.96 32.10
N TYR A 36 42.44 -5.93 31.87
CA TYR A 36 43.08 -4.90 31.03
C TYR A 36 42.57 -4.95 29.58
N LEU A 37 42.44 -6.15 29.01
CA LEU A 37 41.92 -6.32 27.64
C LEU A 37 40.46 -5.84 27.52
N LEU A 38 39.62 -6.12 28.53
CA LEU A 38 38.23 -5.66 28.56
C LEU A 38 38.16 -4.13 28.62
N ASN A 39 38.94 -3.49 29.50
CA ASN A 39 38.96 -2.03 29.58
C ASN A 39 39.42 -1.41 28.25
N LYS A 40 40.48 -1.94 27.63
CA LYS A 40 40.96 -1.49 26.32
C LYS A 40 39.91 -1.71 25.21
N ALA A 41 39.13 -2.78 25.28
CA ALA A 41 38.04 -3.02 24.34
C ALA A 41 36.89 -2.01 24.53
N ILE A 42 36.53 -1.70 25.78
CA ILE A 42 35.52 -0.67 26.10
C ILE A 42 36.00 0.69 25.62
N GLU A 43 37.23 1.09 25.92
CA GLU A 43 37.84 2.34 25.43
C GLU A 43 37.77 2.42 23.91
N LYS A 44 38.15 1.34 23.20
CA LYS A 44 38.06 1.30 21.73
C LYS A 44 36.64 1.53 21.21
N VAL A 45 35.63 0.97 21.87
CA VAL A 45 34.21 1.19 21.50
C VAL A 45 33.78 2.62 21.83
N GLN A 46 34.17 3.14 22.99
CA GLN A 46 33.91 4.53 23.40
C GLN A 46 34.51 5.52 22.40
N THR A 47 35.78 5.35 22.03
CA THR A 47 36.44 6.18 21.01
C THR A 47 35.70 6.09 19.69
N ARG A 48 35.32 4.89 19.24
CA ARG A 48 34.62 4.70 17.97
C ARG A 48 33.24 5.36 17.95
N LEU A 49 32.48 5.28 19.04
CA LEU A 49 31.17 5.93 19.15
C LEU A 49 31.31 7.46 19.21
N ALA A 50 32.31 7.97 19.94
CA ALA A 50 32.60 9.38 19.99
C ALA A 50 33.03 9.92 18.61
N THR A 51 33.98 9.27 17.93
CA THR A 51 34.53 9.77 16.66
C THR A 51 33.58 9.61 15.49
N ASN A 52 32.89 8.46 15.37
CA ASN A 52 32.12 8.15 14.17
C ASN A 52 30.65 8.52 14.27
N TYR A 53 30.15 8.69 15.50
CA TYR A 53 28.73 8.88 15.77
C TYR A 53 28.46 10.03 16.74
N ALA A 54 29.46 10.81 17.17
CA ALA A 54 29.28 11.88 18.17
C ALA A 54 28.43 11.44 19.37
N THR A 55 28.69 10.22 19.84
CA THR A 55 27.91 9.52 20.87
C THR A 55 28.83 9.07 21.99
N ARG A 56 28.46 9.39 23.22
CA ARG A 56 29.17 8.96 24.42
C ARG A 56 28.64 7.63 24.92
N LEU A 57 29.54 6.67 25.12
CA LEU A 57 29.26 5.41 25.82
C LEU A 57 29.84 5.48 27.23
N THR A 58 29.03 5.21 28.25
CA THR A 58 29.49 5.09 29.65
C THR A 58 29.23 3.68 30.17
N VAL A 59 30.16 3.19 30.97
CA VAL A 59 30.07 1.93 31.71
C VAL A 59 30.55 2.23 33.13
N GLN A 60 29.68 2.08 34.14
CA GLN A 60 30.04 2.38 35.52
C GLN A 60 30.98 1.33 36.12
N GLN A 61 30.71 0.06 35.83
CA GLN A 61 31.54 -1.05 36.28
C GLN A 61 31.63 -2.11 35.17
N ALA A 62 32.84 -2.58 34.89
CA ALA A 62 33.10 -3.67 33.96
C ALA A 62 33.95 -4.73 34.65
N GLY A 63 33.65 -6.01 34.42
CA GLY A 63 34.43 -7.10 35.00
C GLY A 63 34.08 -8.44 34.40
N PHE A 64 34.78 -9.48 34.87
CA PHE A 64 34.48 -10.86 34.52
C PHE A 64 33.85 -11.61 35.69
N SER A 65 32.82 -12.40 35.43
CA SER A 65 32.40 -13.50 36.30
C SER A 65 32.85 -14.84 35.71
N GLY A 66 33.36 -15.72 36.56
CA GLY A 66 33.83 -17.05 36.13
C GLY A 66 34.97 -16.98 35.10
N LEU A 67 34.96 -17.90 34.12
CA LEU A 67 36.04 -18.04 33.13
C LEU A 67 35.95 -17.01 31.99
N ALA A 68 34.73 -16.77 31.46
CA ALA A 68 34.54 -16.08 30.18
C ALA A 68 33.23 -15.26 30.09
N THR A 69 32.64 -14.87 31.22
CA THR A 69 31.46 -13.99 31.23
C THR A 69 31.88 -12.58 31.55
N VAL A 70 31.59 -11.64 30.66
CA VAL A 70 31.77 -10.20 30.85
C VAL A 70 30.49 -9.63 31.45
N ASN A 71 30.59 -8.88 32.56
CA ASN A 71 29.47 -8.14 33.13
C ASN A 71 29.77 -6.64 33.05
N LEU A 72 28.81 -5.90 32.52
CA LEU A 72 28.81 -4.45 32.42
C LEU A 72 27.63 -3.93 33.25
N LYS A 73 27.88 -3.01 34.18
CA LYS A 73 26.84 -2.35 34.97
C LYS A 73 26.77 -0.87 34.66
N GLY A 74 25.56 -0.33 34.66
CA GLY A 74 25.29 1.07 34.37
C GLY A 74 25.75 1.47 32.97
N LEU A 75 25.33 0.70 31.97
CA LEU A 75 25.63 0.95 30.56
C LEU A 75 24.70 2.05 30.04
N GLU A 76 25.25 3.16 29.53
CA GLU A 76 24.46 4.22 28.88
C GLU A 76 25.09 4.65 27.56
N ILE A 77 24.25 4.86 26.55
CA ILE A 77 24.64 5.40 25.24
C ILE A 77 23.87 6.70 25.04
N ILE A 78 24.60 7.82 24.99
CA ILE A 78 24.05 9.17 24.98
C ILE A 78 24.63 9.93 23.78
N PRO A 79 23.83 10.18 22.75
CA PRO A 79 24.21 11.08 21.66
C PRO A 79 24.46 12.51 22.20
N GLU A 80 25.48 13.20 21.70
CA GLU A 80 25.84 14.53 22.21
C GLU A 80 24.71 15.56 22.02
N GLY A 81 24.32 16.22 23.12
CA GLY A 81 23.26 17.24 23.12
C GLY A 81 21.84 16.68 22.98
N LYS A 82 21.64 15.36 23.14
CA LYS A 82 20.34 14.70 22.94
C LYS A 82 19.99 13.75 24.07
N ASP A 83 18.74 13.28 24.04
CA ASP A 83 18.23 12.29 25.00
C ASP A 83 19.01 10.98 24.92
N THR A 84 19.23 10.35 26.08
CA THR A 84 19.83 9.01 26.20
C THR A 84 19.21 8.06 25.20
N LEU A 85 19.99 7.40 24.35
CA LEU A 85 19.45 6.45 23.37
C LEU A 85 19.21 5.09 24.01
N PHE A 86 20.15 4.62 24.82
CA PHE A 86 20.11 3.30 25.44
C PHE A 86 20.60 3.36 26.88
N LYS A 87 19.96 2.58 27.75
CA LYS A 87 20.38 2.37 29.14
C LYS A 87 20.15 0.91 29.56
N ALA A 88 21.09 0.33 30.28
CA ALA A 88 20.92 -0.96 30.94
C ALA A 88 21.61 -0.97 32.32
N SER A 89 20.90 -1.44 33.35
CA SER A 89 21.45 -1.59 34.69
C SER A 89 22.51 -2.69 34.73
N GLU A 90 22.22 -3.85 34.13
CA GLU A 90 23.13 -4.97 34.07
C GLU A 90 23.07 -5.64 32.69
N PHE A 91 24.24 -5.85 32.10
CA PHE A 91 24.41 -6.53 30.83
C PHE A 91 25.52 -7.56 30.98
N SER A 92 25.20 -8.83 30.75
CA SER A 92 26.15 -9.93 30.84
C SER A 92 26.29 -10.65 29.51
N LEU A 93 27.52 -10.89 29.09
CA LEU A 93 27.87 -11.54 27.84
C LEU A 93 28.82 -12.71 28.13
N SER A 94 28.35 -13.95 27.93
CA SER A 94 29.23 -15.12 28.00
C SER A 94 29.81 -15.40 26.63
N ILE A 95 31.12 -15.62 26.55
CA ILE A 95 31.81 -16.03 25.33
C ILE A 95 32.41 -17.42 25.50
N LYS A 96 32.56 -18.18 24.42
CA LYS A 96 33.15 -19.52 24.47
C LYS A 96 34.64 -19.43 24.84
N PHE A 97 34.98 -19.86 26.06
CA PHE A 97 36.32 -19.71 26.67
C PHE A 97 37.48 -20.13 25.75
N TRP A 98 37.39 -21.31 25.12
CA TRP A 98 38.46 -21.83 24.27
C TRP A 98 38.74 -20.96 23.04
N TYR A 99 37.71 -20.29 22.50
CA TYR A 99 37.86 -19.41 21.34
C TYR A 99 38.46 -18.06 21.77
N ALA A 100 38.13 -17.58 22.99
CA ALA A 100 38.70 -16.36 23.53
C ALA A 100 40.22 -16.44 23.71
N LEU A 101 40.77 -17.62 24.05
CA LEU A 101 42.23 -17.85 24.16
C LEU A 101 42.97 -17.68 22.83
N ILE A 102 42.29 -17.92 21.69
CA ILE A 102 42.83 -17.73 20.34
C ILE A 102 42.34 -16.41 19.69
N ALA A 103 41.81 -15.48 20.49
CA ALA A 103 41.26 -14.20 20.07
C ALA A 103 40.05 -14.28 19.09
N ASP A 104 39.36 -15.42 19.03
CA ASP A 104 38.07 -15.58 18.32
C ASP A 104 36.92 -15.40 19.32
N ILE A 105 36.11 -14.34 19.16
CA ILE A 105 35.04 -14.02 20.11
C ILE A 105 33.72 -14.61 19.61
N ARG A 106 33.27 -15.70 20.25
CA ARG A 106 31.98 -16.33 19.97
C ARG A 106 31.05 -16.21 21.17
N VAL A 107 29.95 -15.50 20.99
CA VAL A 107 28.94 -15.29 22.04
C VAL A 107 28.15 -16.58 22.28
N GLU A 108 27.99 -16.94 23.54
CA GLU A 108 27.25 -18.12 23.98
C GLU A 108 25.91 -17.72 24.63
N ASN A 109 25.95 -16.75 25.55
CA ASN A 109 24.78 -16.25 26.27
C ASN A 109 24.78 -14.73 26.28
N ILE A 110 23.59 -14.14 26.15
CA ILE A 110 23.34 -12.71 26.43
C ILE A 110 22.28 -12.61 27.52
N ASN A 111 22.59 -11.88 28.59
CA ASN A 111 21.62 -11.47 29.59
C ASN A 111 21.55 -9.95 29.65
N LEU A 112 20.34 -9.39 29.64
CA LEU A 112 20.11 -7.96 29.78
C LEU A 112 18.99 -7.75 30.80
N ASP A 113 19.31 -7.03 31.87
CA ASP A 113 18.38 -6.75 32.95
C ASP A 113 18.18 -5.24 33.14
N ASN A 114 16.91 -4.87 33.24
CA ASN A 114 16.42 -3.53 33.57
C ASN A 114 17.06 -2.43 32.69
N GLY A 115 16.44 -2.17 31.55
CA GLY A 115 16.96 -1.21 30.59
C GLY A 115 15.92 -0.63 29.66
N TYR A 116 16.34 0.26 28.80
CA TYR A 116 15.53 0.73 27.69
C TYR A 116 16.38 1.14 26.48
N LEU A 117 15.76 1.05 25.31
CA LEU A 117 16.14 1.77 24.10
C LEU A 117 15.03 2.79 23.84
N GLN A 118 15.37 4.07 23.67
CA GLN A 118 14.39 5.10 23.37
C GLN A 118 14.74 5.86 22.10
N LEU A 119 13.79 5.89 21.16
CA LEU A 119 13.85 6.68 19.94
C LEU A 119 12.95 7.89 20.16
N VAL A 120 13.56 9.06 20.26
CA VAL A 120 12.87 10.34 20.50
C VAL A 120 13.06 11.21 19.28
N LYS A 121 11.94 11.74 18.76
CA LYS A 121 11.89 12.79 17.76
C LYS A 121 10.92 13.88 18.25
N ARG A 122 11.43 15.09 18.46
CA ARG A 122 10.65 16.26 18.91
C ARG A 122 11.23 17.54 18.33
N GLY A 123 10.39 18.42 17.80
CA GLY A 123 10.81 19.74 17.32
C GLY A 123 11.92 19.67 16.27
N GLY A 124 11.88 18.66 15.38
CA GLY A 124 12.90 18.44 14.35
C GLY A 124 14.23 17.82 14.83
N LEU A 125 14.42 17.63 16.13
CA LEU A 125 15.57 16.92 16.70
C LEU A 125 15.22 15.45 16.92
N ASN A 126 16.18 14.56 16.66
CA ASN A 126 16.08 13.12 16.92
C ASN A 126 17.34 12.58 17.58
N ASN A 127 17.19 11.72 18.59
CA ASN A 127 18.34 11.14 19.33
C ASN A 127 19.01 9.95 18.62
N PHE A 128 18.69 9.71 17.34
CA PHE A 128 19.16 8.55 16.59
C PHE A 128 19.60 8.87 15.15
N ASP A 129 19.58 10.14 14.72
CA ASP A 129 20.07 10.56 13.40
C ASP A 129 21.55 10.26 13.13
N GLN A 130 22.40 10.36 14.15
CA GLN A 130 23.84 10.14 14.03
C GLN A 130 24.15 8.71 13.55
N PHE A 131 23.23 7.77 13.75
CA PHE A 131 23.37 6.38 13.30
C PHE A 131 22.89 6.16 11.86
N TYR A 132 22.25 7.15 11.23
CA TYR A 132 21.98 7.15 9.79
C TYR A 132 23.09 7.88 9.05
N LYS A 133 23.81 7.18 8.18
CA LYS A 133 24.67 7.85 7.20
C LYS A 133 23.79 8.61 6.21
N LYS A 134 23.90 9.94 6.16
CA LYS A 134 23.36 10.72 5.03
C LYS A 134 24.00 10.23 3.74
N GLN A 135 23.18 9.89 2.74
CA GLN A 135 23.64 9.67 1.37
C GLN A 135 24.38 10.93 0.91
N GLY A 136 25.71 10.87 0.81
CA GLY A 136 26.57 12.02 0.55
C GLY A 136 27.96 11.91 1.19
N ASP A 137 28.11 11.14 2.28
CA ASP A 137 29.40 10.89 2.90
C ASP A 137 30.07 9.67 2.26
N SER A 138 30.78 9.92 1.16
CA SER A 138 31.55 8.95 0.37
C SER A 138 32.80 8.49 1.11
N ASN A 139 32.61 7.80 2.22
CA ASN A 139 33.51 6.77 2.71
C ASN A 139 32.70 5.47 2.79
N LEU A 140 32.27 5.02 1.60
CA LEU A 140 31.93 3.62 1.38
C LEU A 140 33.24 2.84 1.51
N VAL A 141 33.20 1.82 2.36
CA VAL A 141 34.00 0.59 2.34
C VAL A 141 35.17 0.64 1.38
N ASN A 142 36.40 0.59 1.90
CA ASN A 142 37.59 0.19 1.15
C ASN A 142 37.35 -1.20 0.55
N VAL A 143 36.63 -1.25 -0.57
CA VAL A 143 36.78 -2.26 -1.60
C VAL A 143 38.10 -1.90 -2.26
N GLU A 144 38.99 -2.88 -2.36
CA GLU A 144 40.25 -2.73 -3.08
C GLU A 144 40.01 -2.04 -4.45
N PRO A 145 40.88 -1.12 -4.88
CA PRO A 145 40.71 -0.41 -6.13
C PRO A 145 40.90 -1.39 -7.30
N GLY A 146 39.80 -2.03 -7.72
CA GLY A 146 39.79 -3.03 -8.79
C GLY A 146 38.47 -3.21 -9.54
N GLU A 147 37.31 -2.85 -8.98
CA GLU A 147 36.01 -3.16 -9.62
C GLU A 147 34.99 -2.02 -9.50
N ALA A 148 35.27 -0.88 -10.14
CA ALA A 148 34.36 0.28 -10.18
C ALA A 148 33.21 0.16 -11.22
N ASN A 149 32.83 -1.06 -11.64
CA ASN A 149 31.80 -1.24 -12.69
C ASN A 149 30.74 -2.33 -12.43
N GLU A 150 30.74 -3.04 -11.29
CA GLU A 150 29.65 -3.98 -10.98
C GLU A 150 28.51 -3.27 -10.21
N LYS A 151 27.32 -3.19 -10.83
CA LYS A 151 26.08 -2.78 -10.17
C LYS A 151 25.88 -3.60 -8.88
N THR A 152 25.45 -2.95 -7.80
CA THR A 152 25.24 -3.57 -6.47
C THR A 152 24.43 -4.85 -6.56
N ASN A 153 25.04 -6.00 -6.24
CA ASN A 153 24.36 -7.28 -6.19
C ASN A 153 23.48 -7.38 -4.93
N TYR A 154 22.17 -7.16 -5.07
CA TYR A 154 21.22 -7.17 -3.96
C TYR A 154 21.20 -8.51 -3.21
N ALA A 155 21.31 -9.63 -3.92
CA ALA A 155 21.34 -10.97 -3.31
C ALA A 155 22.50 -11.11 -2.32
N LYS A 156 23.72 -10.73 -2.71
CA LYS A 156 24.90 -10.77 -1.84
C LYS A 156 24.74 -9.85 -0.63
N VAL A 157 24.17 -8.66 -0.81
CA VAL A 157 23.94 -7.70 0.27
C VAL A 157 22.95 -8.24 1.29
N VAL A 158 21.77 -8.68 0.84
CA VAL A 158 20.72 -9.21 1.71
C VAL A 158 21.17 -10.50 2.40
N TYR A 159 21.86 -11.39 1.67
CA TYR A 159 22.43 -12.61 2.25
C TYR A 159 23.44 -12.31 3.36
N LYS A 160 24.39 -11.39 3.11
CA LYS A 160 25.36 -10.96 4.13
C LYS A 160 24.66 -10.40 5.36
N LEU A 161 23.59 -9.61 5.19
CA LEU A 161 22.80 -9.08 6.31
C LEU A 161 22.14 -10.21 7.12
N ILE A 162 21.42 -11.12 6.45
CA ILE A 162 20.75 -12.26 7.08
C ILE A 162 21.75 -13.13 7.84
N VAL A 163 22.86 -13.52 7.19
CA VAL A 163 23.90 -14.35 7.82
C VAL A 163 24.59 -13.61 8.96
N SER A 164 24.83 -12.30 8.83
CA SER A 164 25.41 -11.50 9.91
C SER A 164 24.53 -11.44 11.16
N ILE A 165 23.21 -11.51 10.99
CA ILE A 165 22.25 -11.55 12.10
C ILE A 165 22.17 -12.98 12.64
N LEU A 166 21.83 -13.97 11.81
CA LEU A 166 21.58 -15.35 12.23
C LEU A 166 22.81 -16.00 12.88
N ASN A 167 24.02 -15.76 12.37
CA ASN A 167 25.25 -16.33 12.95
C ASN A 167 25.65 -15.67 14.28
N LYS A 168 25.07 -14.51 14.61
CA LYS A 168 25.36 -13.78 15.86
C LYS A 168 24.29 -13.99 16.93
N VAL A 169 23.19 -14.68 16.61
CA VAL A 169 22.19 -15.06 17.62
C VAL A 169 22.84 -16.11 18.53
N PRO A 170 23.00 -15.83 19.84
CA PRO A 170 23.56 -16.79 20.79
C PRO A 170 22.64 -17.99 20.98
N ASN A 171 23.14 -19.07 21.58
CA ASN A 171 22.32 -20.24 21.91
C ASN A 171 21.26 -19.92 22.95
N ARG A 172 21.55 -18.95 23.84
CA ARG A 172 20.63 -18.49 24.87
C ARG A 172 20.60 -16.97 24.98
N VAL A 173 19.40 -16.41 25.04
CA VAL A 173 19.17 -14.99 25.29
C VAL A 173 18.14 -14.86 26.41
N SER A 174 18.47 -14.10 27.45
CA SER A 174 17.55 -13.73 28.52
C SER A 174 17.47 -12.22 28.59
N VAL A 175 16.27 -11.66 28.47
CA VAL A 175 16.04 -10.23 28.69
C VAL A 175 14.93 -10.06 29.70
N HIS A 176 15.16 -9.28 30.75
CA HIS A 176 14.15 -8.97 31.76
C HIS A 176 13.97 -7.46 31.90
N SER A 177 12.70 -7.03 31.89
CA SER A 177 12.32 -5.62 32.08
C SER A 177 13.06 -4.66 31.14
N PHE A 178 12.92 -4.88 29.83
CA PHE A 178 13.53 -4.02 28.81
C PHE A 178 12.49 -3.26 28.00
N ALA A 179 12.53 -1.93 28.04
CA ALA A 179 11.57 -1.09 27.33
C ALA A 179 12.11 -0.59 25.98
N LEU A 180 11.32 -0.77 24.92
CA LEU A 180 11.50 -0.06 23.65
C LEU A 180 10.53 1.12 23.63
N LYS A 181 11.05 2.34 23.70
CA LYS A 181 10.26 3.57 23.74
C LYS A 181 10.36 4.31 22.41
N GLY A 182 9.23 4.76 21.89
CA GLY A 182 9.12 5.61 20.72
C GLY A 182 8.37 6.88 21.09
N VAL A 183 8.96 8.03 20.79
CA VAL A 183 8.35 9.35 20.92
C VAL A 183 8.49 10.07 19.59
N ASP A 184 7.37 10.46 18.98
CA ASP A 184 7.32 11.20 17.72
C ASP A 184 6.35 12.38 17.88
N GLU A 185 6.90 13.55 18.19
CA GLU A 185 6.18 14.73 18.67
C GLU A 185 5.31 14.40 19.90
N ASP A 186 3.98 14.34 19.73
CA ASP A 186 3.00 14.01 20.77
C ASP A 186 2.68 12.49 20.84
N ASN A 187 3.13 11.71 19.85
CA ASN A 187 2.86 10.28 19.80
C ASN A 187 3.82 9.52 20.70
N TYR A 188 3.27 8.69 21.60
CA TYR A 188 4.05 7.85 22.50
C TYR A 188 3.71 6.38 22.33
N CYS A 189 4.74 5.53 22.27
CA CYS A 189 4.61 4.08 22.32
C CYS A 189 5.72 3.49 23.20
N ASN A 190 5.37 2.59 24.10
CA ASN A 190 6.29 1.88 24.97
C ASN A 190 6.00 0.38 24.90
N PHE A 191 6.99 -0.40 24.45
CA PHE A 191 6.96 -1.85 24.41
C PHE A 191 7.89 -2.37 25.50
N ASN A 192 7.33 -2.64 26.68
CA ASN A 192 8.07 -3.17 27.80
C ASN A 192 8.11 -4.70 27.75
N VAL A 193 9.25 -5.24 27.30
CA VAL A 193 9.57 -6.66 27.33
C VAL A 193 9.77 -7.08 28.79
N GLN A 194 8.73 -7.65 29.40
CA GLN A 194 8.78 -8.14 30.78
C GLN A 194 9.79 -9.29 30.90
N GLN A 195 9.72 -10.20 29.94
CA GLN A 195 10.64 -11.32 29.79
C GLN A 195 10.77 -11.68 28.32
N LEU A 196 11.99 -11.95 27.87
CA LEU A 196 12.28 -12.68 26.63
C LEU A 196 13.26 -13.80 26.98
N LEU A 197 12.86 -15.02 26.69
CA LEU A 197 13.69 -16.20 26.80
C LEU A 197 13.82 -16.84 25.42
N PHE A 198 15.05 -16.91 24.94
CA PHE A 198 15.45 -17.82 23.88
C PHE A 198 16.37 -18.87 24.50
N ASP A 199 15.93 -20.13 24.55
CA ASP A 199 16.73 -21.22 25.09
C ASP A 199 16.39 -22.53 24.37
N GLN A 200 17.42 -23.27 23.97
CA GLN A 200 17.30 -24.53 23.22
C GLN A 200 16.36 -24.42 22.00
N GLY A 201 16.43 -23.29 21.30
CA GLY A 201 15.59 -23.02 20.13
C GLY A 201 14.13 -22.66 20.43
N LYS A 202 13.69 -22.63 21.69
CA LYS A 202 12.36 -22.13 22.06
C LYS A 202 12.44 -20.63 22.33
N VAL A 203 11.50 -19.88 21.76
CA VAL A 203 11.34 -18.44 21.98
C VAL A 203 10.05 -18.23 22.77
N ASN A 204 10.11 -17.48 23.87
CA ASN A 204 8.93 -16.98 24.57
C ASN A 204 9.18 -15.54 25.03
N SER A 205 8.22 -14.65 24.83
CA SER A 205 8.28 -13.30 25.35
C SER A 205 6.89 -12.76 25.68
N VAL A 206 6.84 -11.96 26.74
CA VAL A 206 5.65 -11.20 27.13
C VAL A 206 6.00 -9.72 27.11
N ILE A 207 5.22 -8.94 26.35
CA ILE A 207 5.50 -7.53 26.09
C ILE A 207 4.28 -6.72 26.52
N LEU A 208 4.44 -5.88 27.54
CA LEU A 208 3.44 -4.89 27.91
C LEU A 208 3.57 -3.69 26.99
N VAL A 209 2.53 -3.42 26.20
CA VAL A 209 2.49 -2.32 25.24
C VAL A 209 1.59 -1.23 25.76
N GLN A 210 2.12 -0.02 25.83
CA GLN A 210 1.43 1.19 26.28
C GLN A 210 1.59 2.29 25.25
N SER A 211 0.52 3.04 25.02
CA SER A 211 0.46 4.22 24.15
C SER A 211 -0.47 5.24 24.80
N ASN A 212 -0.76 6.36 24.12
CA ASN A 212 -1.68 7.36 24.67
C ASN A 212 -3.10 6.80 24.75
N GLU A 213 -3.51 6.02 23.74
CA GLU A 213 -4.88 5.54 23.57
C GLU A 213 -5.16 4.16 24.18
N LEU A 214 -4.12 3.33 24.36
CA LEU A 214 -4.32 1.94 24.78
C LEU A 214 -3.18 1.35 25.61
N THR A 215 -3.55 0.31 26.36
CA THR A 215 -2.64 -0.63 27.03
C THR A 215 -3.05 -2.06 26.68
N GLN A 216 -2.08 -2.90 26.32
CA GLN A 216 -2.31 -4.30 25.95
C GLN A 216 -1.08 -5.15 26.27
N GLN A 217 -1.26 -6.46 26.43
CA GLN A 217 -0.18 -7.39 26.71
C GLN A 217 -0.05 -8.38 25.56
N TRP A 218 1.10 -8.37 24.91
CA TRP A 218 1.43 -9.24 23.79
C TRP A 218 2.20 -10.46 24.25
N GLN A 219 2.00 -11.54 23.52
CA GLN A 219 2.76 -12.77 23.66
C GLN A 219 3.43 -13.09 22.33
N LEU A 220 4.71 -13.43 22.43
CA LEU A 220 5.48 -14.04 21.36
C LEU A 220 5.86 -15.45 21.82
N SER A 221 5.60 -16.47 21.02
CA SER A 221 6.00 -17.83 21.34
C SER A 221 6.36 -18.59 20.06
N GLY A 222 7.22 -19.59 20.17
CA GLY A 222 7.55 -20.41 19.01
C GLY A 222 8.90 -21.11 19.12
N ILE A 223 9.37 -21.56 17.97
CA ILE A 223 10.66 -22.20 17.81
C ILE A 223 11.50 -21.49 16.76
N ALA A 224 12.80 -21.39 16.99
CA ALA A 224 13.76 -20.87 16.03
C ALA A 224 15.04 -21.68 16.14
N ASN A 225 15.55 -22.12 14.99
CA ASN A 225 16.86 -22.75 14.87
C ASN A 225 17.72 -21.88 13.94
N PRO A 226 18.53 -20.95 14.50
CA PRO A 226 19.38 -20.07 13.71
C PRO A 226 20.38 -20.82 12.81
N SER A 227 20.89 -21.98 13.27
CA SER A 227 21.82 -22.82 12.52
C SER A 227 21.19 -23.41 11.26
N ASP A 228 19.96 -23.91 11.39
CA ASP A 228 19.19 -24.44 10.25
C ASP A 228 18.45 -23.34 9.46
N ARG A 229 18.52 -22.08 9.93
CA ARG A 229 17.83 -20.91 9.38
C ARG A 229 16.32 -21.14 9.25
N LYS A 230 15.73 -21.79 10.25
CA LYS A 230 14.30 -22.09 10.34
C LYS A 230 13.69 -21.41 11.56
N ALA A 231 12.44 -20.97 11.43
CA ALA A 231 11.68 -20.42 12.53
C ALA A 231 10.18 -20.65 12.34
N ASP A 232 9.44 -20.76 13.44
CA ASP A 232 7.98 -20.78 13.50
C ASP A 232 7.58 -20.01 14.75
N ILE A 233 7.17 -18.76 14.54
CA ILE A 233 6.91 -17.80 15.59
C ILE A 233 5.47 -17.34 15.48
N THR A 234 4.74 -17.43 16.59
CA THR A 234 3.38 -16.92 16.74
C THR A 234 3.40 -15.69 17.63
N PHE A 235 2.64 -14.68 17.23
CA PHE A 235 2.46 -13.43 17.92
C PHE A 235 0.98 -13.19 18.13
N SER A 236 0.56 -12.96 19.37
CA SER A 236 -0.84 -12.78 19.74
C SER A 236 -0.97 -11.87 20.95
N ARG A 237 -2.20 -11.61 21.37
CA ARG A 237 -2.48 -11.02 22.67
C ARG A 237 -2.51 -12.12 23.75
N VAL A 238 -2.21 -11.77 24.99
CA VAL A 238 -2.29 -12.69 26.15
C VAL A 238 -3.73 -12.98 26.55
N ASP A 239 -4.62 -11.99 26.42
CA ASP A 239 -6.06 -12.13 26.67
C ASP A 239 -6.84 -12.51 25.39
N THR A 240 -8.17 -12.58 25.46
CA THR A 240 -9.04 -12.92 24.33
C THR A 240 -9.29 -11.75 23.34
N GLY A 241 -8.64 -10.60 23.55
CA GLY A 241 -8.80 -9.43 22.70
C GLY A 241 -7.96 -9.47 21.42
N LYS A 242 -8.17 -8.48 20.55
CA LYS A 242 -7.32 -8.25 19.39
C LYS A 242 -6.04 -7.51 19.79
N VAL A 243 -4.92 -7.89 19.18
CA VAL A 243 -3.74 -7.03 19.09
C VAL A 243 -4.11 -5.82 18.24
N ILE A 244 -3.85 -4.61 18.73
CA ILE A 244 -3.97 -3.37 17.95
C ILE A 244 -2.57 -2.81 17.74
N ILE A 245 -2.23 -2.33 16.56
CA ILE A 245 -0.91 -1.73 16.32
C ILE A 245 -0.94 -0.26 16.77
N PRO A 246 -0.31 0.10 17.91
CA PRO A 246 -0.48 1.42 18.52
C PRO A 246 0.05 2.54 17.62
N TYR A 247 1.23 2.34 17.01
CA TYR A 247 1.84 3.38 16.16
C TYR A 247 0.99 3.75 14.94
N LEU A 248 0.24 2.79 14.37
CA LEU A 248 -0.67 3.07 13.26
C LEU A 248 -1.91 3.86 13.71
N LEU A 249 -2.40 3.58 14.91
CA LEU A 249 -3.54 4.27 15.50
C LEU A 249 -3.19 5.71 15.88
N GLU A 250 -2.06 5.90 16.57
CA GLU A 250 -1.63 7.22 17.06
C GLU A 250 -1.26 8.16 15.89
N LYS A 251 -0.36 7.70 15.00
CA LYS A 251 0.22 8.56 13.97
C LYS A 251 -0.66 8.74 12.73
N PHE A 252 -1.36 7.69 12.33
CA PHE A 252 -2.11 7.68 11.08
C PHE A 252 -3.62 7.55 11.28
N HIS A 253 -4.08 7.42 12.54
CA HIS A 253 -5.48 7.16 12.86
C HIS A 253 -6.04 5.90 12.17
N ILE A 254 -5.16 4.94 11.87
CA ILE A 254 -5.52 3.65 11.27
C ILE A 254 -5.63 2.64 12.39
N LYS A 255 -6.86 2.20 12.69
CA LYS A 255 -7.10 1.12 13.63
C LYS A 255 -6.88 -0.21 12.91
N ALA A 256 -5.69 -0.79 13.05
CA ALA A 256 -5.34 -2.09 12.51
C ALA A 256 -5.12 -3.10 13.63
N GLY A 257 -5.70 -4.30 13.50
CA GLY A 257 -5.56 -5.34 14.51
C GLY A 257 -5.87 -6.75 14.06
N PHE A 258 -5.56 -7.73 14.90
CA PHE A 258 -5.70 -9.16 14.62
C PHE A 258 -5.72 -9.99 15.90
N ASN A 259 -6.14 -11.25 15.81
CA ASN A 259 -6.09 -12.18 16.95
C ASN A 259 -4.69 -12.76 17.11
N SER A 260 -4.14 -13.31 16.02
CA SER A 260 -2.80 -13.87 15.98
C SER A 260 -2.16 -13.68 14.61
N VAL A 261 -0.83 -13.60 14.60
CA VAL A 261 0.02 -13.67 13.42
C VAL A 261 1.00 -14.81 13.63
N ARG A 262 1.11 -15.72 12.66
CA ARG A 262 2.14 -16.77 12.64
C ARG A 262 3.08 -16.52 11.48
N MET A 263 4.37 -16.61 11.73
CA MET A 263 5.42 -16.51 10.72
C MET A 263 6.30 -17.75 10.79
N GLN A 264 6.33 -18.48 9.68
CA GLN A 264 7.19 -19.63 9.46
C GLN A 264 8.23 -19.27 8.41
N LEU A 265 9.48 -19.56 8.72
CA LEU A 265 10.62 -19.51 7.82
C LEU A 265 11.09 -20.94 7.60
N ASN A 266 10.94 -21.43 6.36
CA ASN A 266 11.19 -22.83 6.04
C ASN A 266 12.60 -23.03 5.46
N ASN A 267 13.08 -22.06 4.68
CA ASN A 267 14.34 -22.17 3.97
C ASN A 267 14.95 -20.80 3.66
N ILE A 268 16.27 -20.68 3.85
CA ILE A 268 17.10 -19.59 3.33
C ILE A 268 18.32 -20.21 2.66
N SER A 269 18.36 -20.14 1.34
CA SER A 269 19.44 -20.71 0.52
C SER A 269 20.03 -19.66 -0.41
N PHE A 270 21.34 -19.73 -0.62
CA PHE A 270 22.06 -18.85 -1.53
C PHE A 270 22.85 -19.71 -2.50
N ASN A 271 22.56 -19.62 -3.79
CA ASN A 271 23.21 -20.42 -4.84
C ASN A 271 23.31 -19.61 -6.14
N LYS A 272 24.43 -19.70 -6.86
CA LYS A 272 24.67 -19.00 -8.14
C LYS A 272 24.25 -17.52 -8.13
N ASP A 273 24.63 -16.78 -7.07
CA ASP A 273 24.28 -15.37 -6.87
C ASP A 273 22.77 -15.04 -6.77
N GLU A 274 21.94 -16.05 -6.47
CA GLU A 274 20.54 -15.90 -6.13
C GLU A 274 20.29 -16.34 -4.68
N LEU A 275 19.59 -15.48 -3.93
CA LEU A 275 19.08 -15.76 -2.59
C LEU A 275 17.60 -16.17 -2.68
N ARG A 276 17.27 -17.33 -2.14
CA ARG A 276 15.90 -17.83 -2.03
C ARG A 276 15.46 -17.87 -0.56
N ILE A 277 14.28 -17.32 -0.29
CA ILE A 277 13.65 -17.27 1.03
C ILE A 277 12.22 -17.80 0.89
N ASP A 278 11.93 -18.92 1.54
CA ASP A 278 10.62 -19.56 1.50
C ASP A 278 10.00 -19.65 2.90
N GLY A 279 8.69 -19.49 2.98
CA GLY A 279 7.98 -19.60 4.25
C GLY A 279 6.48 -19.40 4.13
N LEU A 280 5.84 -19.27 5.30
CA LEU A 280 4.41 -19.04 5.43
C LEU A 280 4.19 -17.93 6.44
N ALA A 281 3.32 -16.98 6.13
CA ALA A 281 2.81 -16.01 7.08
C ALA A 281 1.29 -16.15 7.13
N SER A 282 0.70 -16.21 8.33
CA SER A 282 -0.75 -16.20 8.47
C SER A 282 -1.19 -15.20 9.52
N ILE A 283 -2.38 -14.64 9.30
CA ILE A 283 -3.03 -13.68 10.19
C ILE A 283 -4.48 -14.10 10.38
N GLN A 284 -4.91 -14.12 11.63
CA GLN A 284 -6.27 -14.48 12.02
C GLN A 284 -7.07 -13.24 12.41
N SER A 285 -8.27 -13.13 11.86
CA SER A 285 -9.25 -12.06 12.12
C SER A 285 -8.65 -10.66 12.02
N PHE A 286 -7.90 -10.42 10.94
CA PHE A 286 -7.36 -9.10 10.63
C PHE A 286 -8.51 -8.11 10.46
N MET A 287 -8.36 -6.94 11.06
CA MET A 287 -9.30 -5.84 10.97
C MET A 287 -8.53 -4.56 10.67
N VAL A 288 -9.08 -3.76 9.77
CA VAL A 288 -8.60 -2.41 9.50
C VAL A 288 -9.78 -1.44 9.41
N ASN A 289 -9.64 -0.28 10.05
CA ASN A 289 -10.58 0.82 9.96
C ASN A 289 -9.82 2.14 9.78
N HIS A 290 -10.24 2.91 8.77
CA HIS A 290 -9.79 4.27 8.53
C HIS A 290 -10.78 4.94 7.55
N PRO A 291 -11.16 6.22 7.74
CA PRO A 291 -12.17 6.89 6.89
C PRO A 291 -11.88 6.87 5.38
N LYS A 292 -10.59 6.89 4.99
CA LYS A 292 -10.19 6.77 3.57
C LYS A 292 -10.28 5.32 3.03
N ILE A 293 -10.29 4.31 3.90
CA ILE A 293 -10.42 2.89 3.52
C ILE A 293 -11.89 2.49 3.47
N SER A 294 -12.59 2.56 4.60
CA SER A 294 -14.01 2.26 4.76
C SER A 294 -14.55 2.96 6.01
N LYS A 295 -15.84 3.28 6.04
CA LYS A 295 -16.52 3.76 7.25
C LYS A 295 -16.82 2.64 8.25
N LYS A 296 -16.86 1.40 7.76
CA LYS A 296 -17.07 0.19 8.58
C LYS A 296 -15.72 -0.49 8.79
N ASP A 297 -15.63 -1.29 9.85
CA ASP A 297 -14.48 -2.18 10.04
C ASP A 297 -14.40 -3.15 8.86
N VAL A 298 -13.24 -3.20 8.20
CA VAL A 298 -12.96 -4.19 7.16
C VAL A 298 -12.33 -5.39 7.83
N ILE A 299 -12.97 -6.55 7.73
CA ILE A 299 -12.56 -7.77 8.43
C ILE A 299 -12.18 -8.86 7.43
N ILE A 300 -11.02 -9.46 7.65
CA ILE A 300 -10.52 -10.65 6.95
C ILE A 300 -10.30 -11.73 8.01
N ASP A 301 -11.13 -12.77 8.00
CA ASP A 301 -11.14 -13.81 9.04
C ASP A 301 -9.89 -14.67 9.01
N LYS A 302 -9.45 -15.03 7.81
CA LYS A 302 -8.21 -15.78 7.60
C LYS A 302 -7.46 -15.18 6.43
N ALA A 303 -6.21 -14.79 6.64
CA ALA A 303 -5.29 -14.56 5.54
C ALA A 303 -4.02 -15.37 5.75
N GLU A 304 -3.61 -16.10 4.71
CA GLU A 304 -2.44 -16.96 4.71
C GLU A 304 -1.64 -16.71 3.45
N PHE A 305 -0.35 -16.54 3.59
CA PHE A 305 0.57 -16.19 2.53
C PHE A 305 1.74 -17.16 2.55
N THR A 306 1.70 -18.13 1.64
CA THR A 306 2.87 -18.95 1.33
C THR A 306 3.73 -18.17 0.35
N TYR A 307 4.93 -17.77 0.78
CA TYR A 307 5.81 -16.92 0.00
C TYR A 307 7.05 -17.68 -0.45
N ALA A 308 7.42 -17.47 -1.72
CA ALA A 308 8.65 -17.94 -2.32
C ALA A 308 9.38 -16.74 -2.94
N CYS A 309 10.27 -16.11 -2.17
CA CYS A 309 11.00 -14.93 -2.62
C CYS A 309 12.35 -15.33 -3.22
N LYS A 310 12.68 -14.71 -4.35
CA LYS A 310 13.99 -14.80 -5.02
C LYS A 310 14.59 -13.40 -5.12
N ILE A 311 15.85 -13.27 -4.75
CA ILE A 311 16.60 -12.02 -4.84
C ILE A 311 17.85 -12.34 -5.66
N GLY A 312 18.00 -11.70 -6.80
CA GLY A 312 19.20 -11.79 -7.65
C GLY A 312 20.08 -10.55 -7.53
N GLY A 313 21.05 -10.43 -8.42
CA GLY A 313 21.95 -9.26 -8.44
C GLY A 313 21.21 -7.94 -8.64
N ASN A 314 20.18 -7.92 -9.49
CA ASN A 314 19.47 -6.72 -9.96
C ASN A 314 17.95 -6.84 -9.87
N TYR A 315 17.42 -7.86 -9.20
CA TYR A 315 15.98 -8.05 -9.04
C TYR A 315 15.61 -8.61 -7.67
N ILE A 316 14.38 -8.31 -7.27
CA ILE A 316 13.68 -8.93 -6.16
C ILE A 316 12.36 -9.43 -6.72
N SER A 317 12.00 -10.67 -6.46
CA SER A 317 10.74 -11.23 -6.93
C SER A 317 10.08 -12.14 -5.91
N LEU A 318 8.75 -12.07 -5.87
CA LEU A 318 7.86 -13.08 -5.35
C LEU A 318 7.48 -14.03 -6.50
N ASP A 319 7.86 -15.30 -6.41
CA ASP A 319 7.63 -16.31 -7.44
C ASP A 319 6.14 -16.66 -7.57
N SER A 320 5.70 -17.07 -8.77
CA SER A 320 4.33 -17.53 -9.03
C SER A 320 3.92 -18.77 -8.24
N SER A 321 4.87 -19.54 -7.67
CA SER A 321 4.57 -20.61 -6.72
C SER A 321 4.06 -20.09 -5.37
N SER A 322 4.12 -18.77 -5.14
CA SER A 322 3.54 -18.15 -3.95
C SER A 322 2.01 -18.21 -4.03
N ALA A 323 1.37 -18.32 -2.87
CA ALA A 323 -0.08 -18.40 -2.76
C ALA A 323 -0.55 -17.49 -1.62
N PHE A 324 -1.50 -16.62 -1.93
CA PHE A 324 -2.22 -15.79 -0.98
C PHE A 324 -3.65 -16.29 -0.88
N VAL A 325 -3.99 -16.83 0.29
CA VAL A 325 -5.33 -17.30 0.62
C VAL A 325 -5.97 -16.24 1.50
N PHE A 326 -7.09 -15.66 1.07
CA PHE A 326 -7.92 -14.81 1.93
C PHE A 326 -9.30 -15.44 2.04
N ASN A 327 -9.71 -15.71 3.28
CA ASN A 327 -10.83 -16.55 3.64
C ASN A 327 -10.74 -17.89 2.89
N ASP A 328 -11.51 -18.04 1.82
CA ASP A 328 -11.64 -19.25 1.01
C ASP A 328 -11.13 -19.09 -0.44
N VAL A 329 -10.60 -17.92 -0.80
CA VAL A 329 -10.11 -17.60 -2.15
C VAL A 329 -8.60 -17.68 -2.20
N VAL A 330 -8.08 -18.36 -3.23
CA VAL A 330 -6.65 -18.54 -3.48
C VAL A 330 -6.22 -17.68 -4.67
N LEU A 331 -5.19 -16.87 -4.46
CA LEU A 331 -4.51 -16.07 -5.47
C LEU A 331 -3.05 -16.49 -5.58
N HIS A 332 -2.52 -16.51 -6.80
CA HIS A 332 -1.11 -16.72 -7.09
C HIS A 332 -0.51 -15.42 -7.63
N PRO A 333 0.04 -14.55 -6.74
CA PRO A 333 0.73 -13.35 -7.16
C PRO A 333 2.16 -13.69 -7.61
N PHE A 334 2.58 -13.07 -8.71
CA PHE A 334 3.96 -12.92 -9.10
C PHE A 334 4.29 -11.42 -9.10
N ILE A 335 5.29 -11.02 -8.35
CA ILE A 335 5.73 -9.63 -8.27
C ILE A 335 7.22 -9.63 -8.52
N ARG A 336 7.71 -8.79 -9.43
CA ARG A 336 9.15 -8.65 -9.65
C ARG A 336 9.50 -7.19 -9.85
N PHE A 337 10.45 -6.71 -9.07
CA PHE A 337 11.14 -5.46 -9.31
C PHE A 337 12.51 -5.79 -9.89
N GLN A 338 12.85 -5.17 -11.01
CA GLN A 338 14.14 -5.29 -11.67
C GLN A 338 14.70 -3.89 -11.93
N ASN A 339 15.99 -3.67 -11.69
CA ASN A 339 16.62 -2.36 -11.78
C ASN A 339 17.80 -2.31 -12.79
N ALA A 340 17.99 -3.37 -13.58
CA ALA A 340 18.97 -3.40 -14.65
C ALA A 340 18.58 -4.43 -15.74
N PRO A 341 18.83 -4.17 -17.04
CA PRO A 341 19.33 -2.91 -17.61
C PRO A 341 18.35 -1.74 -17.43
N ASP A 342 17.04 -2.02 -17.43
CA ASP A 342 15.96 -1.06 -17.20
C ASP A 342 15.33 -1.25 -15.81
N THR A 343 14.63 -0.22 -15.32
CA THR A 343 13.76 -0.31 -14.13
C THR A 343 12.39 -0.82 -14.55
N ILE A 344 12.06 -2.05 -14.17
CA ILE A 344 10.82 -2.73 -14.56
C ILE A 344 10.10 -3.30 -13.35
N TYR A 345 8.80 -3.04 -13.30
CA TYR A 345 7.86 -3.59 -12.32
C TYR A 345 6.95 -4.59 -13.02
N TYR A 346 6.97 -5.83 -12.55
CA TYR A 346 6.07 -6.88 -12.97
C TYR A 346 5.11 -7.17 -11.83
N LEU A 347 3.82 -7.24 -12.15
CA LEU A 347 2.77 -7.72 -11.28
C LEU A 347 1.86 -8.62 -12.12
N SER A 348 1.80 -9.89 -11.77
CA SER A 348 0.81 -10.81 -12.29
C SER A 348 0.02 -11.40 -11.14
N VAL A 349 -1.30 -11.50 -11.32
CA VAL A 349 -2.17 -12.20 -10.37
C VAL A 349 -2.97 -13.23 -11.14
N ARG A 350 -3.04 -14.45 -10.61
CA ARG A 350 -3.84 -15.55 -11.15
C ARG A 350 -4.74 -16.08 -10.04
N THR A 351 -5.98 -16.41 -10.35
CA THR A 351 -6.80 -17.27 -9.48
C THR A 351 -6.73 -18.71 -9.99
N GLU A 352 -7.10 -19.65 -9.13
CA GLU A 352 -7.48 -20.99 -9.57
C GLU A 352 -8.83 -20.96 -10.34
N ASN A 353 -9.31 -22.11 -10.81
CA ASN A 353 -10.68 -22.25 -11.29
C ASN A 353 -11.64 -22.20 -10.09
N THR A 354 -12.03 -20.99 -9.69
CA THR A 354 -12.75 -20.69 -8.44
C THR A 354 -14.26 -20.74 -8.67
N GLU A 355 -14.97 -21.38 -7.74
CA GLU A 355 -16.44 -21.34 -7.71
C GLU A 355 -16.96 -19.93 -7.44
N ALA A 356 -17.91 -19.47 -8.25
CA ALA A 356 -18.44 -18.11 -8.18
C ALA A 356 -18.98 -17.77 -6.78
N GLN A 357 -19.77 -18.68 -6.20
CA GLN A 357 -20.34 -18.50 -4.87
C GLN A 357 -19.26 -18.42 -3.78
N LYS A 358 -18.23 -19.27 -3.88
CA LYS A 358 -17.12 -19.31 -2.93
C LYS A 358 -16.37 -17.97 -2.92
N PHE A 359 -16.16 -17.37 -4.09
CA PHE A 359 -15.56 -16.04 -4.19
C PHE A 359 -16.41 -14.95 -3.53
N ILE A 360 -17.71 -14.91 -3.83
CA ILE A 360 -18.63 -13.90 -3.28
C ILE A 360 -18.70 -14.00 -1.75
N SER A 361 -18.83 -15.23 -1.21
CA SER A 361 -18.90 -15.47 0.23
C SER A 361 -17.57 -15.16 0.95
N ALA A 362 -16.44 -15.16 0.24
CA ALA A 362 -15.13 -14.86 0.79
C ALA A 362 -14.77 -13.36 0.77
N LEU A 363 -15.59 -12.51 0.14
CA LEU A 363 -15.34 -11.07 0.08
C LEU A 363 -15.36 -10.46 1.50
N PRO A 364 -14.36 -9.65 1.88
CA PRO A 364 -14.28 -9.06 3.21
C PRO A 364 -15.52 -8.23 3.58
N GLU A 365 -16.08 -8.46 4.76
CA GLU A 365 -17.13 -7.61 5.32
C GLU A 365 -16.58 -6.19 5.53
N GLY A 366 -17.44 -5.18 5.37
CA GLY A 366 -17.07 -3.77 5.45
C GLY A 366 -16.43 -3.20 4.17
N LEU A 367 -15.99 -4.06 3.24
CA LEU A 367 -15.44 -3.65 1.94
C LEU A 367 -16.47 -3.76 0.80
N PHE A 368 -17.31 -4.81 0.81
CA PHE A 368 -18.29 -5.12 -0.24
C PHE A 368 -19.73 -5.24 0.28
N SER A 369 -20.24 -4.19 0.94
CA SER A 369 -21.61 -4.15 1.49
C SER A 369 -22.70 -4.36 0.43
N HIS A 370 -22.60 -3.72 -0.74
CA HIS A 370 -23.63 -3.74 -1.78
C HIS A 370 -23.71 -5.07 -2.55
N VAL A 371 -22.72 -5.95 -2.37
CA VAL A 371 -22.68 -7.30 -2.95
C VAL A 371 -23.23 -8.34 -1.96
N LYS A 372 -23.47 -7.96 -0.70
CA LYS A 372 -24.01 -8.84 0.33
C LYS A 372 -25.34 -9.45 -0.12
N GLY A 373 -25.49 -10.76 0.06
CA GLY A 373 -26.66 -11.53 -0.35
C GLY A 373 -26.69 -11.91 -1.85
N MET A 374 -25.66 -11.59 -2.62
CA MET A 374 -25.53 -12.05 -4.01
C MET A 374 -25.28 -13.56 -4.06
N GLU A 375 -25.98 -14.24 -4.95
CA GLU A 375 -25.80 -15.67 -5.22
C GLU A 375 -25.38 -15.88 -6.68
N ALA A 376 -24.39 -16.74 -6.91
CA ALA A 376 -23.86 -17.02 -8.24
C ALA A 376 -23.53 -18.51 -8.43
N SER A 377 -23.63 -18.98 -9.67
CA SER A 377 -23.26 -20.34 -10.08
C SER A 377 -22.14 -20.34 -11.11
N GLY A 378 -21.60 -21.54 -11.36
CA GLY A 378 -20.47 -21.74 -12.25
C GLY A 378 -19.13 -21.42 -11.60
N LYS A 379 -18.10 -21.36 -12.43
CA LYS A 379 -16.72 -21.10 -12.02
C LYS A 379 -16.10 -20.02 -12.89
N PHE A 380 -14.97 -19.49 -12.44
CA PHE A 380 -14.18 -18.57 -13.23
C PHE A 380 -12.69 -18.70 -12.92
N THR A 381 -11.88 -18.22 -13.86
CA THR A 381 -10.45 -17.96 -13.66
C THR A 381 -10.17 -16.50 -13.99
N TYR A 382 -9.50 -15.79 -13.08
CA TYR A 382 -9.08 -14.41 -13.28
C TYR A 382 -7.58 -14.33 -13.52
N ARG A 383 -7.19 -13.47 -14.45
CA ARG A 383 -5.79 -13.15 -14.77
C ARG A 383 -5.62 -11.65 -14.85
N LEU A 384 -4.63 -11.14 -14.13
CA LEU A 384 -4.15 -9.76 -14.24
C LEU A 384 -2.66 -9.79 -14.58
N ASP A 385 -2.24 -9.04 -15.58
CA ASP A 385 -0.85 -8.80 -15.92
C ASP A 385 -0.59 -7.30 -16.03
N PHE A 386 0.41 -6.83 -15.30
CA PHE A 386 0.87 -5.47 -15.31
C PHE A 386 2.39 -5.47 -15.42
N VAL A 387 2.90 -4.83 -16.46
CA VAL A 387 4.34 -4.63 -16.66
C VAL A 387 4.57 -3.16 -16.97
N TYR A 388 5.36 -2.50 -16.12
CA TYR A 388 5.71 -1.10 -16.29
C TYR A 388 7.23 -0.96 -16.34
N ASN A 389 7.75 -0.44 -17.45
CA ASN A 389 9.16 -0.10 -17.63
C ASN A 389 9.29 1.43 -17.53
N GLU A 390 10.02 1.93 -16.54
CA GLU A 390 10.23 3.38 -16.36
C GLU A 390 10.95 4.02 -17.55
N ASN A 391 11.81 3.27 -18.23
CA ASN A 391 12.56 3.72 -19.39
C ASN A 391 11.71 3.70 -20.67
N LYS A 392 10.65 2.89 -20.70
CA LYS A 392 9.69 2.77 -21.81
C LYS A 392 8.26 2.77 -21.29
N PRO A 393 7.80 3.88 -20.71
CA PRO A 393 6.49 3.96 -20.06
C PRO A 393 5.33 3.75 -21.05
N ASP A 394 5.53 4.07 -22.33
CA ASP A 394 4.54 3.86 -23.40
C ASP A 394 4.45 2.40 -23.87
N ASP A 395 5.31 1.50 -23.38
CA ASP A 395 5.25 0.05 -23.63
C ASP A 395 4.54 -0.71 -22.48
N MET A 396 3.87 0.02 -21.58
CA MET A 396 3.22 -0.59 -20.42
C MET A 396 2.20 -1.67 -20.86
N ILE A 397 2.25 -2.83 -20.22
CA ILE A 397 1.26 -3.91 -20.36
C ILE A 397 0.29 -3.78 -19.20
N PHE A 398 -1.00 -3.78 -19.48
CA PHE A 398 -2.06 -3.94 -18.48
C PHE A 398 -3.15 -4.80 -19.08
N GLU A 399 -3.22 -6.07 -18.71
CA GLU A 399 -4.24 -7.01 -19.16
C GLU A 399 -5.02 -7.54 -17.96
N SER A 400 -6.34 -7.49 -18.03
CA SER A 400 -7.24 -8.02 -17.00
C SER A 400 -8.32 -8.85 -17.69
N VAL A 401 -8.34 -10.15 -17.42
CA VAL A 401 -9.20 -11.12 -18.11
C VAL A 401 -9.86 -12.03 -17.09
N LEU A 402 -11.17 -12.20 -17.22
CA LEU A 402 -11.92 -13.25 -16.55
C LEU A 402 -12.37 -14.27 -17.59
N ILE A 403 -11.99 -15.52 -17.36
CA ILE A 403 -12.43 -16.67 -18.14
C ILE A 403 -13.59 -17.29 -17.36
N LYS A 404 -14.76 -17.33 -17.98
CA LYS A 404 -15.99 -17.81 -17.35
C LYS A 404 -16.25 -19.26 -17.75
N ASP A 405 -16.62 -20.08 -16.77
CA ASP A 405 -17.12 -21.43 -16.98
C ASP A 405 -18.52 -21.53 -16.37
N GLN A 406 -19.54 -21.43 -17.22
CA GLN A 406 -20.95 -21.42 -16.80
C GLN A 406 -21.30 -20.37 -15.72
N PHE A 407 -20.49 -19.31 -15.59
CA PHE A 407 -20.69 -18.26 -14.59
C PHE A 407 -22.01 -17.52 -14.80
N LYS A 408 -22.86 -17.48 -13.77
CA LYS A 408 -24.13 -16.71 -13.78
C LYS A 408 -24.43 -16.14 -12.41
N ILE A 409 -25.00 -14.93 -12.37
CA ILE A 409 -25.62 -14.40 -11.15
C ILE A 409 -27.04 -14.96 -11.06
N ILE A 410 -27.36 -15.65 -9.96
CA ILE A 410 -28.68 -16.23 -9.68
C ILE A 410 -29.55 -15.20 -8.95
N LYS A 411 -28.96 -14.50 -7.99
CA LYS A 411 -29.64 -13.52 -7.15
C LYS A 411 -28.75 -12.32 -6.96
N TYR A 412 -29.31 -11.13 -7.17
CA TYR A 412 -28.59 -9.90 -6.92
C TYR A 412 -28.54 -9.62 -5.42
N GLY A 413 -27.40 -9.09 -4.96
CA GLY A 413 -27.28 -8.54 -3.60
C GLY A 413 -28.04 -7.23 -3.45
N GLU A 414 -27.67 -6.43 -2.44
CA GLU A 414 -28.28 -5.12 -2.18
C GLU A 414 -28.27 -4.19 -3.43
N ALA A 415 -27.18 -4.20 -4.20
CA ALA A 415 -27.15 -3.61 -5.54
C ALA A 415 -27.88 -4.52 -6.54
N ASN A 416 -29.22 -4.44 -6.56
CA ASN A 416 -30.06 -5.09 -7.58
C ASN A 416 -29.81 -4.50 -8.98
N LEU A 417 -28.76 -4.98 -9.66
CA LEU A 417 -28.31 -4.46 -10.96
C LEU A 417 -29.39 -4.56 -12.05
N ALA A 418 -30.28 -5.56 -11.96
CA ALA A 418 -31.36 -5.74 -12.93
C ALA A 418 -32.39 -4.60 -12.92
N LYS A 419 -32.45 -3.78 -11.86
CA LYS A 419 -33.35 -2.61 -11.80
C LYS A 419 -33.11 -1.63 -12.95
N LEU A 420 -31.91 -1.60 -13.53
CA LEU A 420 -31.60 -0.76 -14.69
C LEU A 420 -32.48 -1.06 -15.90
N ASN A 421 -33.00 -2.29 -16.03
CA ASN A 421 -33.83 -2.68 -17.17
C ASN A 421 -35.30 -2.25 -17.02
N GLY A 422 -35.71 -1.84 -15.83
CA GLY A 422 -37.09 -1.43 -15.53
C GLY A 422 -37.16 0.02 -15.05
N GLU A 423 -38.31 0.36 -14.51
CA GLU A 423 -38.54 1.66 -13.88
C GLU A 423 -38.07 1.65 -12.43
N PHE A 424 -37.46 2.76 -11.99
CA PHE A 424 -37.02 2.91 -10.60
C PHE A 424 -36.93 4.37 -10.18
N SER A 425 -37.00 4.62 -8.86
CA SER A 425 -36.71 5.92 -8.28
C SER A 425 -35.22 6.06 -8.00
N TYR A 426 -34.61 7.10 -8.55
CA TYR A 426 -33.24 7.49 -8.29
C TYR A 426 -33.20 8.65 -7.30
N VAL A 427 -32.52 8.48 -6.17
CA VAL A 427 -32.33 9.54 -5.17
C VAL A 427 -30.84 9.88 -5.11
N PRO A 428 -30.40 11.01 -5.69
CA PRO A 428 -29.02 11.45 -5.59
C PRO A 428 -28.68 11.76 -4.12
N MET A 429 -27.51 11.30 -3.66
CA MET A 429 -27.00 11.61 -2.32
C MET A 429 -25.87 12.62 -2.40
N GLU A 430 -25.91 13.67 -1.58
CA GLU A 430 -24.87 14.70 -1.54
C GLU A 430 -24.50 15.07 -0.10
N ASN A 431 -23.21 14.94 0.22
CA ASN A 431 -22.68 15.19 1.57
C ASN A 431 -23.46 14.47 2.70
N GLY A 432 -24.07 13.31 2.38
CA GLY A 432 -24.91 12.55 3.30
C GLY A 432 -26.40 12.89 3.27
N HIS A 433 -26.83 13.87 2.48
CA HIS A 433 -28.22 14.30 2.36
C HIS A 433 -28.86 13.78 1.08
N ALA A 434 -30.11 13.33 1.18
CA ALA A 434 -30.91 12.92 0.02
C ALA A 434 -31.39 14.16 -0.74
N MET A 435 -31.17 14.15 -2.05
CA MET A 435 -31.70 15.16 -2.98
C MET A 435 -33.07 14.73 -3.52
N ARG A 436 -33.65 15.58 -4.38
CA ARG A 436 -34.92 15.29 -5.05
C ARG A 436 -34.85 13.96 -5.79
N ALA A 437 -35.85 13.11 -5.57
CA ALA A 437 -36.01 11.87 -6.29
C ALA A 437 -36.33 12.14 -7.77
N VAL A 438 -35.70 11.36 -8.65
CA VAL A 438 -35.87 11.36 -10.10
C VAL A 438 -36.41 9.99 -10.48
N ILE A 439 -37.63 9.95 -11.04
CA ILE A 439 -38.19 8.70 -11.53
C ILE A 439 -37.56 8.40 -12.91
N VAL A 440 -37.00 7.20 -13.05
CA VAL A 440 -36.46 6.67 -14.30
C VAL A 440 -37.54 5.77 -14.89
N GLY A 441 -38.40 6.32 -15.74
CA GLY A 441 -39.57 5.63 -16.26
C GLY A 441 -40.59 6.60 -16.85
N ALA A 442 -41.67 6.07 -17.43
CA ALA A 442 -42.68 6.85 -18.13
C ALA A 442 -43.44 7.82 -17.21
N ASP A 443 -43.52 7.54 -15.91
CA ASP A 443 -44.16 8.39 -14.90
C ASP A 443 -43.45 9.75 -14.71
N ASN A 444 -42.20 9.87 -15.15
CA ASN A 444 -41.51 11.15 -15.18
C ASN A 444 -41.72 11.83 -16.53
N PRO A 445 -42.44 12.98 -16.61
CA PRO A 445 -42.67 13.69 -17.87
C PRO A 445 -41.37 14.25 -18.50
N ASN A 446 -40.28 14.31 -17.74
CA ASN A 446 -38.96 14.68 -18.24
C ASN A 446 -38.08 13.48 -18.61
N TYR A 447 -38.54 12.25 -18.38
CA TYR A 447 -37.84 11.08 -18.87
C TYR A 447 -37.87 11.04 -20.39
N THR A 448 -36.72 10.83 -21.01
CA THR A 448 -36.59 10.87 -22.46
C THR A 448 -35.96 9.57 -22.96
N PRO A 449 -36.68 8.75 -23.75
CA PRO A 449 -36.11 7.59 -24.41
C PRO A 449 -34.92 7.97 -25.28
N LEU A 450 -33.94 7.07 -25.44
CA LEU A 450 -32.70 7.33 -26.17
C LEU A 450 -32.94 7.72 -27.63
N ALA A 451 -34.02 7.24 -28.22
CA ALA A 451 -34.44 7.57 -29.58
C ALA A 451 -34.86 9.05 -29.71
N ASP A 452 -35.44 9.63 -28.65
CA ASP A 452 -35.95 11.00 -28.60
C ASP A 452 -34.90 12.02 -28.12
N ILE A 453 -33.64 11.59 -27.99
CA ILE A 453 -32.51 12.45 -27.67
C ILE A 453 -31.76 12.78 -28.97
N SER A 454 -31.42 14.06 -29.15
CA SER A 454 -30.66 14.55 -30.31
C SER A 454 -29.43 13.67 -30.58
N PRO A 455 -29.22 13.24 -31.83
CA PRO A 455 -28.05 12.44 -32.20
C PRO A 455 -26.74 13.20 -31.93
N TYR A 456 -26.75 14.54 -32.06
CA TYR A 456 -25.59 15.38 -31.75
C TYR A 456 -25.23 15.30 -30.27
N LEU A 457 -26.21 15.36 -29.36
CA LEU A 457 -25.96 15.24 -27.93
C LEU A 457 -25.42 13.86 -27.56
N LYS A 458 -26.03 12.79 -28.08
CA LYS A 458 -25.53 11.42 -27.86
C LYS A 458 -24.05 11.29 -28.26
N ARG A 459 -23.71 11.76 -29.46
CA ARG A 459 -22.34 11.70 -29.99
C ARG A 459 -21.37 12.61 -29.24
N ALA A 460 -21.81 13.80 -28.82
CA ALA A 460 -20.99 14.73 -28.05
C ALA A 460 -20.65 14.17 -26.67
N VAL A 461 -21.64 13.65 -25.94
CA VAL A 461 -21.43 13.02 -24.61
C VAL A 461 -20.52 11.81 -24.71
N LEU A 462 -20.72 10.93 -25.69
CA LEU A 462 -19.81 9.80 -25.91
C LEU A 462 -18.40 10.30 -26.23
N THR A 463 -18.25 11.33 -27.05
CA THR A 463 -16.93 11.86 -27.42
C THR A 463 -16.17 12.46 -26.23
N THR A 464 -16.87 13.12 -25.30
CA THR A 464 -16.25 13.77 -24.14
C THR A 464 -16.02 12.80 -22.98
N GLU A 465 -17.00 11.96 -22.65
CA GLU A 465 -16.97 11.10 -21.47
C GLU A 465 -16.38 9.72 -21.75
N ASP A 466 -16.77 9.06 -22.85
CA ASP A 466 -16.38 7.68 -23.13
C ASP A 466 -16.50 7.29 -24.62
N PRO A 467 -15.48 7.62 -25.44
CA PRO A 467 -15.53 7.42 -26.89
C PRO A 467 -15.69 5.98 -27.34
N SER A 468 -15.29 5.04 -26.48
CA SER A 468 -15.29 3.60 -26.76
C SER A 468 -16.46 2.88 -26.09
N PHE A 469 -17.45 3.61 -25.55
CA PHE A 469 -18.49 3.08 -24.69
C PHE A 469 -19.13 1.79 -25.21
N TYR A 470 -19.49 1.75 -26.48
CA TYR A 470 -20.15 0.60 -27.10
C TYR A 470 -19.25 -0.62 -27.31
N TRP A 471 -17.93 -0.45 -27.26
CA TRP A 471 -16.95 -1.49 -27.58
C TRP A 471 -16.30 -2.11 -26.35
N HIS A 472 -16.13 -1.34 -25.28
CA HIS A 472 -15.50 -1.83 -24.05
C HIS A 472 -16.51 -2.54 -23.13
N ARG A 473 -16.01 -3.39 -22.22
CA ARG A 473 -16.82 -4.14 -21.24
C ARG A 473 -16.68 -3.58 -19.82
N GLY A 474 -17.10 -2.33 -19.66
CA GLY A 474 -17.02 -1.57 -18.41
C GLY A 474 -15.74 -0.77 -18.17
N PHE A 475 -14.59 -1.17 -18.72
CA PHE A 475 -13.31 -0.47 -18.53
C PHE A 475 -12.58 -0.25 -19.86
N VAL A 476 -11.88 0.88 -19.99
CA VAL A 476 -11.04 1.18 -21.15
C VAL A 476 -9.58 1.02 -20.73
N THR A 477 -9.02 -0.16 -20.98
CA THR A 477 -7.65 -0.55 -20.64
C THR A 477 -6.62 0.49 -21.08
N GLU A 478 -6.73 1.01 -22.30
CA GLU A 478 -5.82 2.04 -22.81
C GLU A 478 -5.95 3.36 -22.04
N ALA A 479 -7.15 3.77 -21.65
CA ALA A 479 -7.36 4.99 -20.87
C ALA A 479 -6.80 4.86 -19.45
N PHE A 480 -6.96 3.69 -18.82
CA PHE A 480 -6.29 3.36 -17.56
C PHE A 480 -4.77 3.42 -17.71
N ARG A 481 -4.26 2.84 -18.80
CA ARG A 481 -2.83 2.81 -19.07
C ARG A 481 -2.23 4.21 -19.22
N GLN A 482 -2.85 5.03 -20.07
CA GLN A 482 -2.45 6.42 -20.29
C GLN A 482 -2.60 7.28 -19.02
N SER A 483 -3.64 7.03 -18.20
CA SER A 483 -3.82 7.68 -16.91
C SER A 483 -2.69 7.33 -15.93
N ILE A 484 -2.34 6.04 -15.80
CA ILE A 484 -1.23 5.58 -14.94
C ILE A 484 0.09 6.20 -15.40
N VAL A 485 0.42 6.08 -16.70
CA VAL A 485 1.65 6.66 -17.27
C VAL A 485 1.72 8.16 -17.03
N LYS A 486 0.63 8.90 -17.27
CA LYS A 486 0.59 10.35 -17.02
C LYS A 486 0.76 10.67 -15.54
N ASN A 487 0.05 9.97 -14.65
CA ASN A 487 0.12 10.22 -13.21
C ASN A 487 1.53 9.95 -12.67
N ILE A 488 2.19 8.88 -13.11
CA ILE A 488 3.58 8.58 -12.74
C ILE A 488 4.52 9.66 -13.29
N ARG A 489 4.41 10.04 -14.57
CA ARG A 489 5.25 11.10 -15.15
C ARG A 489 5.08 12.45 -14.45
N THR A 490 3.88 12.78 -14.01
CA THR A 490 3.60 14.08 -13.38
C THR A 490 3.69 14.06 -11.86
N GLY A 491 3.93 12.90 -11.24
CA GLY A 491 3.93 12.71 -9.78
C GLY A 491 2.60 13.02 -9.09
N LYS A 492 1.54 13.29 -9.86
CA LYS A 492 0.23 13.82 -9.41
C LYS A 492 -0.90 13.04 -10.06
N PHE A 493 -2.01 12.85 -9.34
CA PHE A 493 -3.22 12.23 -9.87
C PHE A 493 -3.99 13.18 -10.82
N LYS A 494 -3.45 13.44 -12.03
CA LYS A 494 -3.98 14.46 -12.95
C LYS A 494 -5.15 14.03 -13.82
N ARG A 495 -5.34 12.74 -14.11
CA ARG A 495 -6.42 12.28 -15.01
C ARG A 495 -7.11 11.03 -14.48
N GLY A 496 -8.44 11.05 -14.38
CA GLY A 496 -9.26 9.87 -14.11
C GLY A 496 -9.51 9.03 -15.37
N ALA A 497 -9.68 7.72 -15.22
CA ALA A 497 -10.00 6.76 -16.29
C ALA A 497 -11.41 6.14 -16.15
N SER A 498 -12.34 6.84 -15.47
CA SER A 498 -13.69 6.32 -15.22
C SER A 498 -14.53 6.37 -16.51
N THR A 499 -15.10 5.23 -16.88
CA THR A 499 -16.02 5.07 -18.03
C THR A 499 -17.44 5.52 -17.69
N LEU A 500 -18.31 5.63 -18.71
CA LEU A 500 -19.74 5.87 -18.49
C LEU A 500 -20.38 4.78 -17.62
N SER A 501 -19.98 3.52 -17.80
CA SER A 501 -20.45 2.39 -16.99
C SER A 501 -20.09 2.55 -15.52
N MET A 502 -18.85 2.98 -15.25
CA MET A 502 -18.38 3.28 -13.89
C MET A 502 -19.15 4.44 -13.26
N GLN A 503 -19.40 5.51 -14.03
CA GLN A 503 -20.18 6.64 -13.56
C GLN A 503 -21.63 6.23 -13.26
N LEU A 504 -22.26 5.43 -14.14
CA LEU A 504 -23.61 4.93 -13.96
C LEU A 504 -23.74 4.08 -12.70
N VAL A 505 -22.84 3.10 -12.51
CA VAL A 505 -22.86 2.23 -11.32
C VAL A 505 -22.64 3.04 -10.05
N LYS A 506 -21.64 3.94 -10.06
CA LYS A 506 -21.36 4.86 -8.96
C LYS A 506 -22.60 5.69 -8.58
N ASN A 507 -23.33 6.21 -9.56
CA ASN A 507 -24.47 7.07 -9.30
C ASN A 507 -25.71 6.29 -8.84
N VAL A 508 -25.99 5.12 -9.42
CA VAL A 508 -27.26 4.38 -9.19
C VAL A 508 -27.23 3.44 -7.98
N PHE A 509 -26.05 2.89 -7.66
CA PHE A 509 -25.94 1.80 -6.68
C PHE A 509 -25.05 2.13 -5.48
N LEU A 510 -24.17 3.12 -5.60
CA LEU A 510 -23.19 3.42 -4.57
C LEU A 510 -23.42 4.79 -3.96
N THR A 511 -22.90 4.99 -2.75
CA THR A 511 -22.89 6.30 -2.09
C THR A 511 -21.81 7.20 -2.69
N ARG A 512 -21.89 8.53 -2.51
CA ARG A 512 -20.83 9.47 -2.97
C ARG A 512 -19.56 9.49 -2.08
N GLU A 513 -19.39 8.49 -1.21
CA GLU A 513 -18.28 8.44 -0.24
C GLU A 513 -16.92 8.26 -0.93
N LYS A 514 -15.93 9.12 -0.65
CA LYS A 514 -14.60 8.99 -1.27
C LYS A 514 -13.71 8.00 -0.51
N THR A 515 -14.11 6.73 -0.48
CA THR A 515 -13.36 5.62 0.18
C THR A 515 -12.82 4.61 -0.83
N MET A 516 -11.76 3.89 -0.45
CA MET A 516 -11.20 2.79 -1.25
C MET A 516 -12.20 1.64 -1.38
N ALA A 517 -12.94 1.31 -0.31
CA ALA A 517 -14.00 0.29 -0.30
C ALA A 517 -15.04 0.54 -1.41
N ARG A 518 -15.60 1.76 -1.45
CA ARG A 518 -16.57 2.15 -2.48
C ARG A 518 -15.98 2.02 -3.88
N LYS A 519 -14.70 2.38 -4.08
CA LYS A 519 -14.07 2.27 -5.41
C LYS A 519 -13.88 0.82 -5.84
N LEU A 520 -13.52 -0.08 -4.92
CA LEU A 520 -13.40 -1.51 -5.21
C LEU A 520 -14.77 -2.14 -5.51
N GLU A 521 -15.82 -1.75 -4.78
CA GLU A 521 -17.20 -2.13 -5.11
C GLU A 521 -17.65 -1.64 -6.49
N GLU A 522 -17.35 -0.37 -6.83
CA GLU A 522 -17.66 0.19 -8.15
C GLU A 522 -17.06 -0.66 -9.25
N ILE A 523 -15.77 -1.02 -9.12
CA ILE A 523 -15.09 -1.88 -10.09
C ILE A 523 -15.77 -3.24 -10.17
N LEU A 524 -16.10 -3.87 -9.04
CA LEU A 524 -16.75 -5.18 -9.02
C LEU A 524 -18.16 -5.15 -9.64
N LEU A 525 -18.99 -4.16 -9.30
CA LEU A 525 -20.34 -4.04 -9.83
C LEU A 525 -20.36 -3.69 -11.32
N VAL A 526 -19.48 -2.80 -11.79
CA VAL A 526 -19.30 -2.51 -13.22
C VAL A 526 -18.89 -3.77 -13.95
N TYR A 527 -17.93 -4.50 -13.39
CA TYR A 527 -17.48 -5.76 -13.95
C TYR A 527 -18.65 -6.74 -14.11
N ILE A 528 -19.48 -6.92 -13.07
CA ILE A 528 -20.64 -7.82 -13.08
C ILE A 528 -21.69 -7.35 -14.08
N LEU A 529 -22.04 -6.06 -14.10
CA LEU A 529 -23.03 -5.46 -15.01
C LEU A 529 -22.67 -5.70 -16.48
N GLU A 530 -21.44 -5.34 -16.84
CA GLU A 530 -20.97 -5.33 -18.23
C GLU A 530 -20.62 -6.72 -18.74
N ASN A 531 -19.91 -7.53 -17.95
CA ASN A 531 -19.45 -8.83 -18.46
C ASN A 531 -20.55 -9.89 -18.46
N ASN A 532 -21.63 -9.70 -17.69
CA ASN A 532 -22.80 -10.60 -17.72
C ASN A 532 -23.95 -10.07 -18.59
N ASN A 533 -23.73 -8.96 -19.32
CA ASN A 533 -24.73 -8.32 -20.18
C ASN A 533 -26.07 -8.09 -19.44
N LEU A 534 -26.01 -7.66 -18.18
CA LEU A 534 -27.23 -7.52 -17.37
C LEU A 534 -28.11 -6.37 -17.84
N CYS A 535 -27.53 -5.41 -18.58
CA CYS A 535 -28.22 -4.28 -19.18
C CYS A 535 -27.57 -3.98 -20.54
N SER A 536 -28.36 -3.63 -21.55
CA SER A 536 -27.82 -3.26 -22.86
C SER A 536 -27.10 -1.91 -22.80
N LYS A 537 -26.11 -1.69 -23.67
CA LYS A 537 -25.39 -0.41 -23.76
C LYS A 537 -26.34 0.77 -24.00
N ASP A 538 -27.33 0.60 -24.88
CA ASP A 538 -28.33 1.63 -25.13
C ASP A 538 -29.14 1.95 -23.89
N ARG A 539 -29.60 0.94 -23.15
CA ARG A 539 -30.35 1.17 -21.91
C ARG A 539 -29.47 1.82 -20.84
N MET A 540 -28.21 1.40 -20.71
CA MET A 540 -27.26 2.05 -19.80
C MET A 540 -27.06 3.53 -20.14
N PHE A 541 -26.90 3.86 -21.42
CA PHE A 541 -26.71 5.23 -21.87
C PHE A 541 -27.97 6.08 -21.70
N GLU A 542 -29.15 5.50 -21.99
CA GLU A 542 -30.44 6.13 -21.75
C GLU A 542 -30.64 6.49 -20.28
N VAL A 543 -30.43 5.52 -19.37
CA VAL A 543 -30.53 5.76 -17.93
C VAL A 543 -29.50 6.80 -17.50
N TYR A 544 -28.25 6.69 -17.95
CA TYR A 544 -27.20 7.67 -17.64
C TYR A 544 -27.64 9.09 -17.99
N LEU A 545 -28.08 9.35 -19.22
CA LEU A 545 -28.52 10.68 -19.67
C LEU A 545 -29.73 11.20 -18.89
N ASN A 546 -30.58 10.30 -18.36
CA ASN A 546 -31.77 10.65 -17.59
C ASN A 546 -31.52 10.82 -16.08
N ILE A 547 -30.36 10.44 -15.55
CA ILE A 547 -30.08 10.56 -14.10
C ILE A 547 -28.93 11.51 -13.76
N ILE A 548 -28.01 11.78 -14.69
CA ILE A 548 -26.89 12.66 -14.36
C ILE A 548 -27.37 14.08 -14.07
N GLU A 549 -26.60 14.75 -13.22
CA GLU A 549 -26.81 16.15 -12.88
C GLU A 549 -26.25 17.03 -14.01
N TRP A 550 -27.08 17.92 -14.54
CA TRP A 550 -26.73 18.86 -15.59
C TRP A 550 -26.63 20.31 -15.08
N GLY A 551 -26.98 20.55 -13.82
CA GLY A 551 -26.96 21.85 -13.15
C GLY A 551 -27.47 21.69 -11.71
N PRO A 552 -27.42 22.73 -10.86
CA PRO A 552 -27.89 22.64 -9.48
C PRO A 552 -29.34 22.12 -9.41
N ASN A 553 -29.53 20.90 -8.91
CA ASN A 553 -30.84 20.22 -8.82
C ASN A 553 -31.56 19.97 -10.17
N VAL A 554 -30.82 19.99 -11.28
CA VAL A 554 -31.32 19.68 -12.63
C VAL A 554 -30.81 18.30 -13.02
N TYR A 555 -31.72 17.32 -13.09
CA TYR A 555 -31.35 15.92 -13.33
C TYR A 555 -32.03 15.39 -14.59
N GLY A 556 -31.25 14.73 -15.43
CA GLY A 556 -31.72 14.17 -16.68
C GLY A 556 -31.80 15.16 -17.82
N VAL A 557 -31.62 14.64 -19.03
CA VAL A 557 -31.52 15.42 -20.27
C VAL A 557 -32.81 16.18 -20.59
N GLY A 558 -33.97 15.64 -20.25
CA GLY A 558 -35.26 16.30 -20.46
C GLY A 558 -35.37 17.61 -19.68
N GLU A 559 -35.00 17.58 -18.40
CA GLU A 559 -34.93 18.79 -17.58
C GLU A 559 -33.84 19.73 -18.06
N ALA A 560 -32.64 19.21 -18.38
CA ALA A 560 -31.52 20.01 -18.84
C ALA A 560 -31.84 20.80 -20.12
N SER A 561 -32.46 20.16 -21.11
CA SER A 561 -32.80 20.80 -22.40
C SER A 561 -33.76 21.97 -22.21
N ARG A 562 -34.72 21.84 -21.29
CA ARG A 562 -35.65 22.91 -20.90
C ARG A 562 -34.96 23.98 -20.07
N PHE A 563 -34.14 23.58 -19.11
CA PHE A 563 -33.42 24.46 -18.19
C PHE A 563 -32.48 25.41 -18.94
N TYR A 564 -31.74 24.91 -19.93
CA TYR A 564 -30.78 25.71 -20.70
C TYR A 564 -31.41 26.40 -21.91
N PHE A 565 -32.27 25.71 -22.66
CA PHE A 565 -32.65 26.15 -24.02
C PHE A 565 -34.16 26.24 -24.27
N GLU A 566 -35.01 25.88 -23.30
CA GLU A 566 -36.47 25.80 -23.48
C GLU A 566 -36.89 24.86 -24.62
N LYS A 567 -36.09 23.81 -24.88
CA LYS A 567 -36.28 22.87 -25.98
C LYS A 567 -36.60 21.46 -25.49
N LYS A 568 -37.15 20.63 -26.38
CA LYS A 568 -37.15 19.18 -26.20
C LYS A 568 -35.74 18.64 -26.48
N PRO A 569 -35.32 17.53 -25.85
CA PRO A 569 -34.00 16.95 -26.07
C PRO A 569 -33.68 16.61 -27.54
N PHE A 570 -34.70 16.25 -28.33
CA PHE A 570 -34.55 15.98 -29.76
C PHE A 570 -34.17 17.22 -30.57
N ASP A 571 -34.66 18.40 -30.16
CA ASP A 571 -34.51 19.67 -30.89
C ASP A 571 -33.18 20.39 -30.60
N LEU A 572 -32.30 19.77 -29.81
CA LEU A 572 -30.99 20.31 -29.49
C LEU A 572 -30.08 20.31 -30.71
N THR A 573 -29.58 21.50 -31.04
CA THR A 573 -28.58 21.73 -32.10
C THR A 573 -27.21 21.19 -31.70
N LEU A 574 -26.27 21.14 -32.65
CA LEU A 574 -24.90 20.73 -32.39
C LEU A 574 -24.20 21.64 -31.36
N SER A 575 -24.33 22.97 -31.47
CA SER A 575 -23.73 23.90 -30.50
C SER A 575 -24.29 23.72 -29.08
N GLU A 576 -25.61 23.55 -28.94
CA GLU A 576 -26.27 23.30 -27.65
C GLU A 576 -25.86 21.93 -27.07
N SER A 577 -25.68 20.94 -27.94
CA SER A 577 -25.22 19.60 -27.57
C SER A 577 -23.77 19.62 -27.06
N LEU A 578 -22.88 20.34 -27.76
CA LEU A 578 -21.50 20.55 -27.35
C LEU A 578 -21.42 21.30 -26.02
N PHE A 579 -22.26 22.32 -25.82
CA PHE A 579 -22.38 23.02 -24.55
C PHE A 579 -22.68 22.04 -23.41
N LEU A 580 -23.78 21.30 -23.53
CA LEU A 580 -24.23 20.34 -22.51
C LEU A 580 -23.17 19.27 -22.22
N ALA A 581 -22.53 18.71 -23.25
CA ALA A 581 -21.45 17.74 -23.07
C ALA A 581 -20.29 18.31 -22.24
N THR A 582 -19.96 19.59 -22.42
CA THR A 582 -18.92 20.23 -21.60
C THR A 582 -19.34 20.49 -20.16
N ILE A 583 -20.65 20.50 -19.83
CA ILE A 583 -21.16 20.75 -18.47
C ILE A 583 -20.96 19.54 -17.53
N ILE A 584 -21.08 18.32 -18.06
CA ILE A 584 -21.09 17.06 -17.30
C ILE A 584 -19.96 16.93 -16.25
N PRO A 585 -18.70 17.34 -16.52
CA PRO A 585 -17.63 17.22 -15.53
C PRO A 585 -17.83 18.07 -14.27
N ALA A 586 -18.53 19.21 -14.37
CA ALA A 586 -18.73 20.15 -13.28
C ALA A 586 -20.09 20.89 -13.39
N PRO A 587 -21.22 20.18 -13.20
CA PRO A 587 -22.54 20.69 -13.55
C PRO A 587 -22.98 21.88 -12.68
N LYS A 588 -22.64 21.87 -11.40
CA LYS A 588 -23.00 22.96 -10.46
C LYS A 588 -22.28 24.27 -10.71
N HIS A 589 -21.13 24.20 -11.37
CA HIS A 589 -20.28 25.36 -11.67
C HIS A 589 -20.47 25.83 -13.12
N PHE A 590 -21.58 25.46 -13.79
CA PHE A 590 -21.83 25.87 -15.17
C PHE A 590 -21.80 27.40 -15.34
N MET A 591 -22.21 28.17 -14.33
CA MET A 591 -22.19 29.64 -14.36
C MET A 591 -20.80 30.23 -14.62
N TRP A 592 -19.72 29.56 -14.19
CA TRP A 592 -18.33 29.99 -14.41
C TRP A 592 -17.88 29.99 -15.87
N ARG A 593 -18.70 29.42 -16.75
CA ARG A 593 -18.50 29.39 -18.20
C ARG A 593 -18.91 30.69 -18.86
N PHE A 594 -19.61 31.56 -18.15
CA PHE A 594 -20.06 32.85 -18.64
C PHE A 594 -19.25 33.97 -17.99
N ASN A 595 -19.15 35.11 -18.68
CA ASN A 595 -18.61 36.35 -18.14
C ASN A 595 -19.72 37.15 -17.42
N ASN A 596 -19.37 38.31 -16.87
CA ASN A 596 -20.30 39.16 -16.11
C ASN A 596 -21.44 39.71 -16.96
N GLU A 597 -21.25 39.77 -18.28
CA GLU A 597 -22.27 40.17 -19.26
C GLU A 597 -23.18 38.99 -19.68
N GLY A 598 -22.94 37.80 -19.14
CA GLY A 598 -23.71 36.58 -19.43
C GLY A 598 -23.36 35.90 -20.76
N ASN A 599 -22.25 36.30 -21.39
CA ASN A 599 -21.74 35.70 -22.62
C ASN A 599 -20.77 34.54 -22.31
N PRO A 600 -20.73 33.48 -23.13
CA PRO A 600 -19.75 32.39 -22.97
C PRO A 600 -18.31 32.92 -23.00
N LYS A 601 -17.45 32.41 -22.11
CA LYS A 601 -16.02 32.78 -22.06
C LYS A 601 -15.29 32.32 -23.34
N PRO A 602 -14.26 33.07 -23.82
CA PRO A 602 -13.58 32.78 -25.09
C PRO A 602 -12.92 31.39 -25.21
N TYR A 603 -12.56 30.74 -24.10
CA TYR A 603 -11.97 29.41 -24.15
C TYR A 603 -12.96 28.33 -24.61
N LEU A 604 -14.27 28.53 -24.42
CA LEU A 604 -15.30 27.57 -24.79
C LEU A 604 -15.38 27.40 -26.31
N GLU A 605 -15.18 28.49 -27.06
CA GLU A 605 -15.11 28.44 -28.51
C GLU A 605 -13.98 27.50 -28.97
N ARG A 606 -12.79 27.61 -28.37
CA ARG A 606 -11.66 26.70 -28.65
C ARG A 606 -12.02 25.25 -28.32
N THR A 607 -12.70 25.03 -27.21
CA THR A 607 -13.17 23.69 -26.80
C THR A 607 -14.19 23.13 -27.80
N TYR A 608 -15.16 23.92 -28.25
CA TYR A 608 -16.17 23.46 -29.22
C TYR A 608 -15.56 23.13 -30.56
N ARG A 609 -14.65 23.97 -31.08
CA ARG A 609 -13.89 23.66 -32.31
C ARG A 609 -13.06 22.39 -32.16
N PHE A 610 -12.40 22.21 -31.03
CA PHE A 610 -11.64 21.00 -30.76
C PHE A 610 -12.54 19.76 -30.77
N LEU A 611 -13.67 19.80 -30.06
CA LEU A 611 -14.62 18.69 -29.99
C LEU A 611 -15.29 18.41 -31.33
N SER A 612 -15.73 19.42 -32.07
CA SER A 612 -16.34 19.24 -33.39
C SER A 612 -15.34 18.62 -34.39
N ASN A 613 -14.09 19.12 -34.41
CA ASN A 613 -13.03 18.54 -35.24
C ASN A 613 -12.73 17.08 -34.85
N LEU A 614 -12.70 16.77 -33.55
CA LEU A 614 -12.54 15.41 -33.06
C LEU A 614 -13.70 14.51 -33.48
N MET A 615 -14.92 15.04 -33.46
CA MET A 615 -16.13 14.33 -33.89
C MET A 615 -16.13 14.06 -35.40
N ILE A 616 -15.70 15.02 -36.22
CA ILE A 616 -15.50 14.84 -37.67
C ILE A 616 -14.41 13.79 -37.93
N ALA A 617 -13.25 13.91 -37.27
CA ALA A 617 -12.13 12.99 -37.44
C ALA A 617 -12.48 11.53 -37.08
N ARG A 618 -13.46 11.34 -36.19
CA ARG A 618 -14.01 10.03 -35.80
C ARG A 618 -15.19 9.58 -36.66
N ASN A 619 -15.56 10.34 -37.69
CA ASN A 619 -16.74 10.10 -38.53
C ASN A 619 -18.04 9.96 -37.72
N VAL A 620 -18.14 10.62 -36.56
CA VAL A 620 -19.40 10.62 -35.79
C VAL A 620 -20.32 11.77 -36.20
N ILE A 621 -19.81 12.83 -36.82
CA ILE A 621 -20.60 13.87 -37.51
C ILE A 621 -19.98 14.14 -38.88
N LEU A 622 -20.76 14.73 -39.78
CA LEU A 622 -20.28 15.16 -41.10
C LEU A 622 -19.72 16.58 -41.02
N ALA A 623 -18.81 16.93 -41.93
CA ALA A 623 -18.28 18.30 -42.00
C ALA A 623 -19.40 19.32 -42.29
N GLU A 624 -20.41 18.92 -43.06
CA GLU A 624 -21.60 19.75 -43.34
C GLU A 624 -22.44 20.06 -42.10
N ASP A 625 -22.44 19.18 -41.09
CA ASP A 625 -23.13 19.41 -39.81
C ASP A 625 -22.55 20.62 -39.05
N THR A 626 -21.35 21.06 -39.42
CA THR A 626 -20.68 22.25 -38.84
C THR A 626 -20.88 23.52 -39.65
N LEU A 627 -21.52 23.45 -40.83
CA LEU A 627 -21.86 24.62 -41.63
C LEU A 627 -22.94 25.44 -40.90
N GLY A 628 -22.55 26.57 -40.33
CA GLY A 628 -23.42 27.39 -39.49
C GLY A 628 -23.31 27.11 -37.98
N LEU A 629 -22.27 26.40 -37.53
CA LEU A 629 -21.95 26.29 -36.10
C LEU A 629 -21.64 27.67 -35.52
N THR A 630 -22.63 28.32 -34.92
CA THR A 630 -22.42 29.54 -34.15
C THR A 630 -21.86 29.19 -32.78
N HIS A 631 -20.71 29.77 -32.44
CA HIS A 631 -20.09 29.62 -31.11
C HIS A 631 -20.76 30.50 -30.04
N GLU A 632 -21.66 31.40 -30.48
CA GLU A 632 -22.56 32.17 -29.62
C GLU A 632 -23.74 31.29 -29.18
N ILE A 633 -23.60 30.66 -28.01
CA ILE A 633 -24.68 29.91 -27.37
C ILE A 633 -25.54 30.87 -26.56
N GLN A 634 -26.82 30.97 -26.93
CA GLN A 634 -27.80 31.74 -26.17
C GLN A 634 -28.53 30.84 -25.18
N ILE A 635 -28.34 31.09 -23.89
CA ILE A 635 -29.10 30.44 -22.83
C ILE A 635 -30.47 31.13 -22.72
N LYS A 636 -31.54 30.38 -22.98
CA LYS A 636 -32.92 30.90 -23.05
C LYS A 636 -33.77 30.51 -21.84
N GLY A 637 -33.50 29.34 -21.25
CA GLY A 637 -34.30 28.81 -20.14
C GLY A 637 -33.96 29.37 -18.76
N ALA A 638 -34.47 28.70 -17.73
CA ALA A 638 -34.29 29.08 -16.33
C ALA A 638 -32.82 29.25 -15.90
N ALA A 639 -31.87 28.58 -16.58
CA ALA A 639 -30.44 28.75 -16.40
C ALA A 639 -29.98 30.21 -16.53
N ARG A 640 -30.64 31.02 -17.36
CA ARG A 640 -30.31 32.43 -17.59
C ARG A 640 -30.34 33.25 -16.30
N LYS A 641 -31.22 32.91 -15.35
CA LYS A 641 -31.35 33.57 -14.04
C LYS A 641 -30.12 33.38 -13.14
N PHE A 642 -29.32 32.34 -13.38
CA PHE A 642 -28.10 32.06 -12.62
C PHE A 642 -26.85 32.71 -13.23
N ILE A 643 -26.94 33.16 -14.49
CA ILE A 643 -25.82 33.69 -15.26
C ILE A 643 -25.76 35.22 -15.15
N ILE A 644 -26.93 35.88 -15.08
CA ILE A 644 -27.02 37.33 -14.96
C ILE A 644 -27.13 37.68 -13.47
N LYS A 645 -26.11 38.36 -12.91
CA LYS A 645 -26.14 38.86 -11.52
C LYS A 645 -27.34 39.82 -11.34
N ASN A 646 -28.25 39.51 -10.42
CA ASN A 646 -28.95 40.55 -9.69
C ASN A 646 -27.99 41.08 -8.61
N ASP A 647 -27.91 42.40 -8.44
CA ASP A 647 -27.03 43.12 -7.50
C ASP A 647 -27.19 42.70 -6.03
N SER A 648 -26.74 41.51 -5.65
CA SER A 648 -26.73 41.05 -4.27
C SER A 648 -25.46 40.25 -4.02
N LEU A 649 -24.57 40.89 -3.26
CA LEU A 649 -23.24 40.45 -2.84
C LEU A 649 -23.21 38.97 -2.40
N VAL A 650 -22.42 38.16 -3.09
CA VAL A 650 -21.88 36.89 -2.57
C VAL A 650 -20.37 36.97 -2.70
N ASN A 651 -19.67 36.74 -1.59
CA ASN A 651 -18.22 36.82 -1.43
C ASN A 651 -17.47 35.96 -2.47
N ASP A 652 -16.77 36.60 -3.39
CA ASP A 652 -16.00 35.99 -4.50
C ASP A 652 -14.70 35.29 -4.04
N THR A 653 -14.24 35.44 -2.79
CA THR A 653 -12.86 35.07 -2.40
C THR A 653 -12.58 33.60 -2.07
N LEU A 654 -13.59 32.76 -1.87
CA LEU A 654 -13.40 31.34 -1.50
C LEU A 654 -13.58 30.36 -2.69
N ILE A 655 -14.25 30.78 -3.75
CA ILE A 655 -14.63 29.92 -4.89
C ILE A 655 -13.63 30.07 -6.05
N ASP A 656 -13.02 31.24 -6.23
CA ASP A 656 -11.97 31.47 -7.24
C ASP A 656 -10.76 30.53 -7.06
N LYS A 657 -10.36 30.25 -5.81
CA LYS A 657 -9.25 29.32 -5.52
C LYS A 657 -9.53 27.89 -5.99
N GLU A 658 -10.77 27.41 -5.86
CA GLU A 658 -11.12 26.04 -6.22
C GLU A 658 -11.16 25.80 -7.74
N PHE A 659 -11.29 26.84 -8.57
CA PHE A 659 -11.41 26.69 -10.02
C PHE A 659 -10.13 27.00 -10.81
N GLU A 660 -9.22 27.85 -10.32
CA GLU A 660 -7.83 27.88 -10.82
C GLU A 660 -7.17 26.49 -10.64
N LEU A 661 -7.50 25.79 -9.54
CA LEU A 661 -7.07 24.41 -9.25
C LEU A 661 -7.62 23.33 -10.21
N ILE A 662 -8.72 23.61 -10.94
CA ILE A 662 -9.33 22.68 -11.91
C ILE A 662 -8.83 22.93 -13.33
N GLN A 663 -8.43 24.16 -13.66
CA GLN A 663 -7.80 24.50 -14.96
C GLN A 663 -6.28 24.31 -14.96
N HIS A 664 -5.64 24.38 -13.78
CA HIS A 664 -4.24 24.03 -13.55
C HIS A 664 -4.16 22.95 -12.46
N PRO A 665 -4.12 21.65 -12.82
CA PRO A 665 -4.02 20.54 -11.85
C PRO A 665 -2.64 20.46 -11.17
N ASP A 666 -1.87 21.54 -11.16
CA ASP A 666 -0.51 21.62 -10.64
C ASP A 666 -0.41 22.17 -9.22
N ASP A 667 -1.48 22.67 -8.61
CA ASP A 667 -1.40 23.29 -7.27
C ASP A 667 -2.19 22.53 -6.17
N MET A 668 -2.55 21.27 -6.40
CA MET A 668 -3.35 20.43 -5.50
C MET A 668 -2.55 19.53 -4.54
N GLU A 669 -1.36 19.93 -4.07
CA GLU A 669 -0.62 19.17 -3.03
C GLU A 669 0.00 20.10 -1.96
N GLU A 670 -0.84 20.58 -1.05
CA GLU A 670 -0.50 20.76 0.38
C GLU A 670 -1.64 20.22 1.25
#